data_AF-A0AAD5A6H1-F1
#
_entry.id   AF-A0AAD5A6H1-F1
#
_cell.length_a   1.000
_cell.length_b   1.000
_cell.length_c   1.000
_cell.angle_alpha   90.00
_cell.angle_beta   90.00
_cell.angle_gamma   90.00
#
_symmetry.space_group_name_H-M   'P 1'
#
loop_
_entity.id
_entity.type
_entity.pdbx_description
1 polymer ?
#
loop_
_entity_poly.entity_id
_entity_poly.type
_entity_poly.pdbx_seq_one_letter_code
_entity_poly.pdbx_strand_id
1 'polypeptide(L)'
;SKMAGKDCVKVAVRVRPFNKRERDAGSRCIITMSSNSVSIEEPRSQHRRTFTFHFTFWSHSGFTKNSDGVLVPEDVGGRYADQACVFAGLGQGIVDNALQGYNATLLAYGQTGSGKSYSMMGFRANKGLVPNLCQSLFTYITANQDRCQCQVFFSMLEIYNEQVIDLLSRSSRSAGGLRVREDQQRGFYVEGLRRVACDSAVQVEQLMEQGTRTRTTAATHLNANSSRSHMLIIIQLKQAFKHTYTIFSKECITKESNINLVDLAGSERQRSSGSEVDRLKEGTAINLSLTTLGNVISALAEVALGRKAVYIPYRDSILTKLLQSALGGNSRTVMIATLSPADICYEESLSTLRYAERAKRIQNMAVVNEGPTEKLVKELKAENVKLLLKLSKLDQNARGGDQEIKDLRRILTHNELQIRAIQTLWEQHLQEALKDWETQYTTITQERRMMQMFPYMLNINEDAQLSGVIKLFIQEGEWEVGLADASPRAISVRGLGIQERHAIFSNHQQRVTVRPVSGSQITVNGMSISQTTELQHLDRVILGSNSTFLFMGFPSERVGDDWSRYDYDFFQAELAAAEGVHLHTLCDTPGPRSQEPNPSLLAAFYDYIKLMPMVTEANQMSQELNKGVEFKLEIKNLAMSDSKGHDLEKEIVVRVTSVQSKQVWLWSKAKFINRKFLMEEVYQRGASLPALSQDQDPFWDPVEPLHLGSAHLWLHSLAFRIAVDELVEVVGPEGTEEAMLHARIVPCSPEGLPLGEDDILIDPTELLGKRLDLNLILDQCCGLRWVKELRTRGIQIGHVLLTAFQMFDCTEPLYTPVVWQCVNPQLDFSIQFTALNTSHTLLTYLQSNAVVLQLWGLQEGCSDMTSCLYSVKKSPENPVLIDTAEDCEHTVRAYLHPSVCLRVLHEDLEQLKNTNAALRKENDTLREQLNTHTRHGMESARGRRRSLKSSCDAEFARALKVFYHSMTSVRAQLQRLRRHRPSEEVDLQGLRFFMDEHTHLLKEFSEQLEQCVCALKQEVAAIVRKKREKSATWS
;
A
#
# COMPACT_ATOMS: atom_id res chain seq x y z
N SER A 1 -23.40 13.16 -47.60
CA SER A 1 -22.92 12.59 -46.33
C SER A 1 -21.42 12.42 -46.41
N LYS A 2 -20.64 12.99 -45.49
CA LYS A 2 -19.24 12.56 -45.28
C LYS A 2 -19.27 11.49 -44.17
N MET A 3 -18.55 10.39 -44.34
CA MET A 3 -18.38 9.42 -43.24
C MET A 3 -17.71 10.13 -42.06
N ALA A 4 -18.34 10.11 -40.90
CA ALA A 4 -17.68 10.48 -39.65
C ALA A 4 -16.59 9.44 -39.37
N GLY A 5 -15.33 9.89 -39.30
CA GLY A 5 -14.21 9.00 -38.98
C GLY A 5 -14.36 8.46 -37.56
N LYS A 6 -14.20 7.15 -37.40
CA LYS A 6 -14.15 6.50 -36.08
C LYS A 6 -12.84 6.89 -35.39
N ASP A 7 -12.91 7.83 -34.46
CA ASP A 7 -11.76 8.22 -33.63
C ASP A 7 -11.63 7.22 -32.46
N CYS A 8 -10.52 6.49 -32.38
CA CYS A 8 -10.26 5.59 -31.26
C CYS A 8 -9.75 6.36 -30.04
N VAL A 9 -10.07 5.88 -28.83
CA VAL A 9 -9.55 6.46 -27.58
C VAL A 9 -8.03 6.38 -27.56
N LYS A 10 -7.38 7.55 -27.46
CA LYS A 10 -5.92 7.64 -27.37
C LYS A 10 -5.47 7.28 -25.95
N VAL A 11 -4.31 6.64 -25.84
CA VAL A 11 -3.84 6.07 -24.56
C VAL A 11 -2.35 6.32 -24.42
N ALA A 12 -1.99 6.95 -23.32
CA ALA A 12 -0.63 7.22 -22.87
C ALA A 12 -0.33 6.40 -21.61
N VAL A 13 0.94 6.05 -21.41
CA VAL A 13 1.42 5.48 -20.14
C VAL A 13 2.53 6.37 -19.58
N ARG A 14 2.46 6.74 -18.30
CA ARG A 14 3.50 7.49 -17.59
C ARG A 14 4.01 6.71 -16.38
N VAL A 15 5.34 6.58 -16.26
CA VAL A 15 6.01 5.92 -15.13
C VAL A 15 6.73 6.99 -14.32
N ARG A 16 6.45 7.08 -13.01
CA ARG A 16 7.04 8.10 -12.11
C ARG A 16 8.37 7.67 -11.48
N PRO A 17 9.13 8.56 -10.81
CA PRO A 17 10.26 8.15 -9.96
C PRO A 17 9.78 7.24 -8.84
N PHE A 18 10.69 6.49 -8.20
CA PHE A 18 10.37 5.90 -6.90
C PHE A 18 9.99 6.98 -5.88
N ASN A 19 9.01 6.70 -5.02
CA ASN A 19 8.76 7.50 -3.83
C ASN A 19 9.82 7.16 -2.74
N LYS A 20 9.70 7.74 -1.53
CA LYS A 20 10.64 7.45 -0.44
C LYS A 20 10.58 5.98 -0.03
N ARG A 21 9.40 5.51 0.40
CA ARG A 21 9.12 4.11 0.77
C ARG A 21 9.69 3.07 -0.21
N GLU A 22 9.55 3.26 -1.51
CA GLU A 22 10.01 2.30 -2.53
C GLU A 22 11.55 2.25 -2.62
N ARG A 23 12.25 3.37 -2.42
CA ARG A 23 13.72 3.35 -2.29
C ARG A 23 14.14 2.68 -0.98
N ASP A 24 13.51 3.08 0.12
CA ASP A 24 13.85 2.66 1.47
C ASP A 24 13.52 1.16 1.70
N ALA A 25 12.56 0.60 0.95
CA ALA A 25 12.27 -0.84 0.87
C ALA A 25 13.07 -1.60 -0.21
N GLY A 26 14.04 -0.95 -0.87
CA GLY A 26 14.93 -1.59 -1.85
C GLY A 26 14.24 -2.07 -3.15
N SER A 27 13.08 -1.51 -3.51
CA SER A 27 12.30 -1.98 -4.66
C SER A 27 13.05 -1.92 -5.98
N ARG A 28 12.91 -2.98 -6.78
CA ARG A 28 13.48 -3.12 -8.11
C ARG A 28 12.54 -2.51 -9.15
N CYS A 29 13.13 -1.92 -10.20
CA CYS A 29 12.39 -1.34 -11.31
C CYS A 29 11.94 -2.44 -12.28
N ILE A 30 10.66 -2.82 -12.22
CA ILE A 30 10.06 -3.89 -13.03
C ILE A 30 9.48 -3.41 -14.38
N ILE A 31 9.50 -2.10 -14.65
CA ILE A 31 8.99 -1.52 -15.90
C ILE A 31 10.15 -1.06 -16.78
N THR A 32 10.07 -1.41 -18.07
CA THR A 32 10.95 -0.88 -19.12
C THR A 32 10.12 -0.28 -20.26
N MET A 33 10.63 0.78 -20.89
CA MET A 33 9.99 1.49 -22.00
C MET A 33 10.93 1.60 -23.20
N SER A 34 10.39 1.37 -24.40
CA SER A 34 11.14 1.43 -25.67
C SER A 34 10.23 1.95 -26.78
N SER A 35 10.33 3.25 -27.12
CA SER A 35 9.30 3.93 -27.92
C SER A 35 7.91 3.63 -27.35
N ASN A 36 6.89 3.46 -28.18
CA ASN A 36 5.49 3.25 -27.77
C ASN A 36 5.20 1.91 -27.05
N SER A 37 6.21 1.06 -26.82
CA SER A 37 6.07 -0.23 -26.12
C SER A 37 6.50 -0.12 -24.65
N VAL A 38 5.74 -0.77 -23.78
CA VAL A 38 5.96 -0.84 -22.33
C VAL A 38 5.99 -2.31 -21.92
N SER A 39 7.10 -2.75 -21.33
CA SER A 39 7.25 -4.10 -20.79
C SER A 39 7.24 -4.06 -19.26
N ILE A 40 6.56 -5.03 -18.65
CA ILE A 40 6.52 -5.25 -17.20
C ILE A 40 6.97 -6.68 -16.88
N GLU A 41 7.82 -6.83 -15.88
CA GLU A 41 8.40 -8.11 -15.46
C GLU A 41 7.83 -8.59 -14.12
N GLU A 42 7.52 -9.88 -14.02
CA GLU A 42 6.93 -10.51 -12.84
C GLU A 42 8.01 -10.90 -11.81
N PRO A 43 8.06 -10.29 -10.60
CA PRO A 43 9.20 -10.42 -9.68
C PRO A 43 9.60 -11.85 -9.29
N ARG A 44 8.64 -12.79 -9.26
CA ARG A 44 8.86 -14.18 -8.83
C ARG A 44 9.20 -15.14 -9.97
N SER A 45 8.74 -14.87 -11.19
CA SER A 45 8.88 -15.79 -12.34
C SER A 45 9.78 -15.26 -13.46
N GLN A 46 10.16 -13.97 -13.41
CA GLN A 46 10.83 -13.23 -14.49
C GLN A 46 10.02 -13.23 -15.81
N HIS A 47 8.73 -13.55 -15.77
CA HIS A 47 7.86 -13.53 -16.93
C HIS A 47 7.57 -12.08 -17.37
N ARG A 48 8.09 -11.69 -18.53
CA ARG A 48 7.97 -10.33 -19.07
C ARG A 48 6.79 -10.20 -20.04
N ARG A 49 5.77 -9.43 -19.65
CA ARG A 49 4.62 -9.07 -20.50
C ARG A 49 4.90 -7.73 -21.20
N THR A 50 4.48 -7.58 -22.46
CA THR A 50 4.71 -6.34 -23.24
C THR A 50 3.43 -5.83 -23.85
N PHE A 51 3.19 -4.53 -23.69
CA PHE A 51 2.03 -3.78 -24.19
C PHE A 51 2.51 -2.68 -25.15
N THR A 52 1.64 -2.16 -26.01
CA THR A 52 1.97 -1.05 -26.93
C THR A 52 0.84 -0.04 -27.00
N PHE A 53 1.15 1.23 -26.73
CA PHE A 53 0.17 2.31 -26.58
C PHE A 53 0.28 3.34 -27.69
N HIS A 54 -0.32 4.52 -27.53
CA HIS A 54 -0.16 5.63 -28.47
C HIS A 54 0.97 6.57 -28.06
N PHE A 55 1.22 6.70 -26.76
CA PHE A 55 2.29 7.49 -26.17
C PHE A 55 2.88 6.80 -24.93
N THR A 56 4.12 7.10 -24.60
CA THR A 56 4.84 6.60 -23.42
C THR A 56 5.70 7.71 -22.85
N PHE A 57 5.70 7.87 -21.52
CA PHE A 57 6.40 8.93 -20.81
C PHE A 57 7.20 8.33 -19.65
N TRP A 58 8.51 8.24 -19.83
CA TRP A 58 9.43 7.79 -18.80
C TRP A 58 9.80 8.97 -17.90
N SER A 59 9.13 9.12 -16.77
CA SER A 59 9.45 10.15 -15.76
C SER A 59 10.19 9.55 -14.56
N HIS A 60 10.81 8.36 -14.69
CA HIS A 60 11.39 7.64 -13.55
C HIS A 60 12.80 8.09 -13.15
N SER A 61 13.65 8.35 -14.15
CA SER A 61 15.08 8.65 -13.98
C SER A 61 15.59 9.54 -15.12
N GLY A 62 16.77 10.15 -14.95
CA GLY A 62 17.34 11.07 -15.94
C GLY A 62 17.00 12.54 -15.68
N PHE A 63 16.85 12.97 -14.43
CA PHE A 63 16.31 14.30 -14.08
C PHE A 63 17.02 14.98 -12.90
N THR A 64 17.12 16.31 -12.99
CA THR A 64 17.58 17.19 -11.90
C THR A 64 16.49 18.17 -11.50
N LYS A 65 16.64 18.80 -10.34
CA LYS A 65 15.79 19.89 -9.84
C LYS A 65 16.51 21.21 -10.10
N ASN A 66 15.91 22.12 -10.87
CA ASN A 66 16.48 23.43 -11.16
C ASN A 66 16.32 24.42 -9.97
N SER A 67 16.84 25.64 -10.11
CA SER A 67 16.74 26.72 -9.12
C SER A 67 15.29 27.01 -8.66
N ASP A 68 14.35 26.87 -9.57
CA ASP A 68 12.93 27.21 -9.38
C ASP A 68 12.13 26.03 -8.81
N GLY A 69 12.78 24.89 -8.58
CA GLY A 69 12.17 23.66 -8.09
C GLY A 69 11.45 22.82 -9.14
N VAL A 70 11.63 23.13 -10.43
CA VAL A 70 11.12 22.33 -11.55
C VAL A 70 12.04 21.12 -11.80
N LEU A 71 11.44 19.97 -12.07
CA LEU A 71 12.16 18.76 -12.48
C LEU A 71 12.38 18.80 -13.99
N VAL A 72 13.64 18.79 -14.42
CA VAL A 72 14.07 18.91 -15.82
C VAL A 72 14.98 17.74 -16.21
N PRO A 73 15.07 17.37 -17.50
CA PRO A 73 16.01 16.35 -17.95
C PRO A 73 17.46 16.71 -17.58
N GLU A 74 18.25 15.70 -17.20
CA GLU A 74 19.71 15.84 -17.02
C GLU A 74 20.41 16.11 -18.36
N ASP A 75 20.10 15.31 -19.37
CA ASP A 75 20.62 15.45 -20.73
C ASP A 75 19.60 16.12 -21.67
N VAL A 76 20.09 16.97 -22.57
CA VAL A 76 19.26 17.54 -23.66
C VAL A 76 18.88 16.42 -24.63
N GLY A 77 17.59 16.09 -24.69
CA GLY A 77 17.10 14.92 -25.43
C GLY A 77 17.23 13.59 -24.67
N GLY A 78 17.51 13.64 -23.36
CA GLY A 78 17.48 12.50 -22.47
C GLY A 78 16.10 11.84 -22.36
N ARG A 79 16.04 10.68 -21.70
CA ARG A 79 14.81 9.86 -21.63
C ARG A 79 13.71 10.41 -20.71
N TYR A 80 14.00 11.44 -19.92
CA TYR A 80 13.07 11.97 -18.93
C TYR A 80 11.94 12.81 -19.56
N ALA A 81 10.71 12.38 -19.33
CA ALA A 81 9.50 13.12 -19.68
C ALA A 81 9.07 14.04 -18.54
N ASP A 82 9.44 15.31 -18.62
CA ASP A 82 8.98 16.38 -17.73
C ASP A 82 7.50 16.75 -17.97
N GLN A 83 7.00 17.77 -17.28
CA GLN A 83 5.62 18.22 -17.45
C GLN A 83 5.36 18.87 -18.83
N ALA A 84 6.37 19.54 -19.42
CA ALA A 84 6.25 20.20 -20.71
C ALA A 84 6.17 19.19 -21.87
N CYS A 85 6.97 18.13 -21.83
CA CYS A 85 6.92 16.98 -22.74
C CYS A 85 5.55 16.29 -22.72
N VAL A 86 5.00 16.05 -21.52
CA VAL A 86 3.66 15.44 -21.37
C VAL A 86 2.56 16.39 -21.86
N PHE A 87 2.69 17.70 -21.65
CA PHE A 87 1.76 18.70 -22.20
C PHE A 87 1.82 18.77 -23.73
N ALA A 88 3.02 18.81 -24.33
CA ALA A 88 3.19 18.82 -25.78
C ALA A 88 2.65 17.54 -26.43
N GLY A 89 2.86 16.37 -25.81
CA GLY A 89 2.40 15.09 -26.32
C GLY A 89 0.88 14.85 -26.21
N LEU A 90 0.22 15.39 -25.17
CA LEU A 90 -1.21 15.14 -24.89
C LEU A 90 -2.07 16.41 -24.86
N GLY A 91 -1.67 17.40 -24.06
CA GLY A 91 -2.44 18.60 -23.75
C GLY A 91 -2.67 19.51 -24.95
N GLN A 92 -1.65 19.72 -25.80
CA GLN A 92 -1.79 20.50 -27.03
C GLN A 92 -2.89 19.94 -27.94
N GLY A 93 -2.92 18.61 -28.12
CA GLY A 93 -3.96 17.96 -28.92
C GLY A 93 -5.38 18.11 -28.35
N ILE A 94 -5.53 18.28 -27.03
CA ILE A 94 -6.82 18.60 -26.41
C ILE A 94 -7.24 20.04 -26.73
N VAL A 95 -6.31 21.01 -26.64
CA VAL A 95 -6.54 22.41 -27.04
C VAL A 95 -6.96 22.49 -28.51
N ASP A 96 -6.18 21.86 -29.40
CA ASP A 96 -6.43 21.88 -30.85
C ASP A 96 -7.81 21.30 -31.22
N ASN A 97 -8.27 20.27 -30.50
CA ASN A 97 -9.59 19.67 -30.69
C ASN A 97 -10.72 20.61 -30.26
N ALA A 98 -10.58 21.28 -29.12
CA ALA A 98 -11.56 22.25 -28.63
C ALA A 98 -11.66 23.47 -29.55
N LEU A 99 -10.51 24.02 -29.99
CA LEU A 99 -10.45 25.10 -30.98
C LEU A 99 -11.09 24.69 -32.33
N GLN A 100 -10.94 23.42 -32.74
CA GLN A 100 -11.65 22.86 -33.89
C GLN A 100 -13.16 22.72 -33.68
N GLY A 101 -13.66 22.75 -32.43
CA GLY A 101 -15.07 22.61 -32.05
C GLY A 101 -15.50 21.19 -31.71
N TYR A 102 -14.56 20.27 -31.45
CA TYR A 102 -14.86 18.95 -30.90
C TYR A 102 -14.97 19.03 -29.38
N ASN A 103 -15.82 18.21 -28.76
CA ASN A 103 -15.64 17.90 -27.34
C ASN A 103 -14.34 17.10 -27.17
N ALA A 104 -13.66 17.29 -26.05
CA ALA A 104 -12.44 16.57 -25.73
C ALA A 104 -12.44 16.15 -24.25
N THR A 105 -11.83 15.00 -23.96
CA THR A 105 -11.75 14.47 -22.59
C THR A 105 -10.35 13.94 -22.32
N LEU A 106 -9.78 14.27 -21.17
CA LEU A 106 -8.53 13.68 -20.67
C LEU A 106 -8.75 13.06 -19.30
N LEU A 107 -8.47 11.77 -19.17
CA LEU A 107 -8.69 10.94 -17.98
C LEU A 107 -7.37 10.42 -17.42
N ALA A 108 -7.04 10.73 -16.17
CA ALA A 108 -5.94 10.09 -15.45
C ALA A 108 -6.42 8.87 -14.66
N TYR A 109 -5.70 7.74 -14.76
CA TYR A 109 -6.08 6.46 -14.17
C TYR A 109 -4.86 5.66 -13.69
N GLY A 110 -5.01 4.92 -12.60
CA GLY A 110 -3.94 4.15 -11.94
C GLY A 110 -4.07 4.20 -10.42
N GLN A 111 -3.22 3.46 -9.71
CA GLN A 111 -3.31 3.37 -8.24
C GLN A 111 -3.05 4.72 -7.55
N THR A 112 -3.45 4.84 -6.28
CA THR A 112 -3.06 5.95 -5.41
C THR A 112 -1.54 6.10 -5.34
N GLY A 113 -1.06 7.34 -5.35
CA GLY A 113 0.36 7.65 -5.42
C GLY A 113 1.06 7.37 -6.76
N SER A 114 0.41 6.82 -7.80
CA SER A 114 1.08 6.54 -9.09
C SER A 114 1.37 7.77 -9.97
N GLY A 115 0.83 8.94 -9.64
CA GLY A 115 1.11 10.19 -10.35
C GLY A 115 -0.05 10.77 -11.17
N LYS A 116 -1.29 10.31 -10.97
CA LYS A 116 -2.51 10.85 -11.63
C LYS A 116 -2.62 12.37 -11.47
N SER A 117 -2.80 12.83 -10.23
CA SER A 117 -2.99 14.23 -9.84
C SER A 117 -1.77 15.12 -10.13
N TYR A 118 -0.55 14.55 -10.07
CA TYR A 118 0.68 15.21 -10.51
C TYR A 118 0.71 15.44 -12.03
N SER A 119 0.11 14.55 -12.82
CA SER A 119 0.00 14.73 -14.26
C SER A 119 -1.12 15.70 -14.63
N MET A 120 -2.24 15.67 -13.90
CA MET A 120 -3.38 16.57 -14.11
C MET A 120 -3.08 18.00 -13.63
N MET A 121 -2.91 18.20 -12.33
CA MET A 121 -2.77 19.52 -11.70
C MET A 121 -1.30 19.96 -11.63
N GLY A 122 -0.41 19.02 -11.28
CA GLY A 122 1.00 19.30 -10.98
C GLY A 122 1.33 19.21 -9.49
N PHE A 123 2.52 19.69 -9.12
CA PHE A 123 2.89 19.89 -7.72
C PHE A 123 3.97 20.97 -7.54
N ARG A 124 3.73 21.92 -6.63
CA ARG A 124 4.58 23.11 -6.42
C ARG A 124 4.89 23.80 -7.76
N ALA A 125 6.16 24.01 -8.12
CA ALA A 125 6.55 24.61 -9.40
C ALA A 125 6.20 23.78 -10.66
N ASN A 126 5.94 22.48 -10.51
CA ASN A 126 5.79 21.55 -11.62
C ASN A 126 4.34 21.51 -12.14
N LYS A 127 3.88 22.60 -12.76
CA LYS A 127 2.53 22.76 -13.35
C LYS A 127 2.16 21.60 -14.30
N GLY A 128 0.99 20.98 -14.09
CA GLY A 128 0.51 19.82 -14.85
C GLY A 128 -0.26 20.16 -16.13
N LEU A 129 -0.97 19.17 -16.66
CA LEU A 129 -1.76 19.28 -17.90
C LEU A 129 -2.82 20.38 -17.84
N VAL A 130 -3.57 20.50 -16.75
CA VAL A 130 -4.69 21.47 -16.60
C VAL A 130 -4.21 22.93 -16.70
N PRO A 131 -3.28 23.43 -15.85
CA PRO A 131 -2.84 24.83 -15.93
C PRO A 131 -2.16 25.16 -17.27
N ASN A 132 -1.34 24.25 -17.81
CA ASN A 132 -0.67 24.46 -19.10
C ASN A 132 -1.67 24.52 -20.27
N LEU A 133 -2.75 23.71 -20.23
CA LEU A 133 -3.86 23.75 -21.17
C LEU A 133 -4.59 25.10 -21.11
N CYS A 134 -4.91 25.59 -19.91
CA CYS A 134 -5.54 26.89 -19.72
C CYS A 134 -4.66 28.03 -20.25
N GLN A 135 -3.36 28.02 -19.94
CA GLN A 135 -2.40 29.00 -20.45
C GLN A 135 -2.33 28.99 -21.98
N SER A 136 -2.24 27.81 -22.61
CA SER A 136 -2.23 27.68 -24.08
C SER A 136 -3.54 28.13 -24.71
N LEU A 137 -4.69 27.82 -24.10
CA LEU A 137 -6.01 28.20 -24.60
C LEU A 137 -6.19 29.72 -24.60
N PHE A 138 -5.92 30.39 -23.49
CA PHE A 138 -6.03 31.85 -23.42
C PHE A 138 -5.00 32.56 -24.30
N THR A 139 -3.77 32.03 -24.42
CA THR A 139 -2.77 32.56 -25.37
C THR A 139 -3.29 32.54 -26.82
N TYR A 140 -3.95 31.46 -27.24
CA TYR A 140 -4.59 31.40 -28.57
C TYR A 140 -5.75 32.39 -28.70
N ILE A 141 -6.60 32.53 -27.68
CA ILE A 141 -7.75 33.44 -27.67
C ILE A 141 -7.28 34.89 -27.86
N THR A 142 -6.31 35.36 -27.06
CA THR A 142 -5.74 36.71 -27.18
C THR A 142 -5.13 36.93 -28.58
N ALA A 143 -4.42 35.94 -29.13
CA ALA A 143 -3.83 36.04 -30.47
C ALA A 143 -4.85 36.03 -31.63
N ASN A 144 -6.13 35.71 -31.39
CA ASN A 144 -7.16 35.58 -32.43
C ASN A 144 -8.44 36.41 -32.17
N GLN A 145 -8.45 37.29 -31.17
CA GLN A 145 -9.60 38.09 -30.74
C GLN A 145 -10.24 38.94 -31.87
N ASP A 146 -9.45 39.37 -32.85
CA ASP A 146 -9.95 40.05 -34.05
C ASP A 146 -10.77 39.13 -34.97
N ARG A 147 -10.40 37.85 -35.07
CA ARG A 147 -11.00 36.87 -35.99
C ARG A 147 -12.15 36.08 -35.35
N CYS A 148 -12.05 35.79 -34.07
CA CYS A 148 -13.02 34.99 -33.32
C CYS A 148 -13.35 35.66 -31.99
N GLN A 149 -14.64 35.78 -31.67
CA GLN A 149 -15.07 36.10 -30.32
C GLN A 149 -15.22 34.79 -29.55
N CYS A 150 -14.43 34.61 -28.51
CA CYS A 150 -14.48 33.43 -27.65
C CYS A 150 -15.17 33.73 -26.32
N GLN A 151 -15.90 32.76 -25.78
CA GLN A 151 -16.38 32.75 -24.39
C GLN A 151 -15.85 31.49 -23.72
N VAL A 152 -15.30 31.62 -22.51
CA VAL A 152 -14.82 30.51 -21.69
C VAL A 152 -15.61 30.48 -20.39
N PHE A 153 -16.14 29.31 -20.04
CA PHE A 153 -16.73 29.04 -18.73
C PHE A 153 -15.96 27.91 -18.05
N PHE A 154 -15.78 28.02 -16.74
CA PHE A 154 -15.12 27.03 -15.88
C PHE A 154 -16.12 26.46 -14.85
N SER A 155 -16.06 25.15 -14.65
CA SER A 155 -16.74 24.42 -13.57
C SER A 155 -15.78 23.39 -12.98
N MET A 156 -15.87 23.16 -11.67
CA MET A 156 -15.04 22.18 -10.96
C MET A 156 -15.89 21.46 -9.92
N LEU A 157 -15.90 20.13 -9.97
CA LEU A 157 -16.69 19.28 -9.09
C LEU A 157 -15.91 18.07 -8.60
N GLU A 158 -16.42 17.48 -7.53
CA GLU A 158 -15.97 16.24 -6.94
C GLU A 158 -17.10 15.22 -6.91
N ILE A 159 -16.77 13.95 -7.17
CA ILE A 159 -17.67 12.80 -7.01
C ILE A 159 -17.10 11.95 -5.87
N TYR A 160 -17.85 11.85 -4.76
CA TYR A 160 -17.48 11.04 -3.60
C TYR A 160 -18.72 10.31 -3.08
N ASN A 161 -18.60 9.01 -2.78
CA ASN A 161 -19.70 8.14 -2.33
C ASN A 161 -21.01 8.32 -3.15
N GLU A 162 -20.88 8.34 -4.48
CA GLU A 162 -21.96 8.61 -5.45
C GLU A 162 -22.80 9.88 -5.18
N GLN A 163 -22.19 10.89 -4.57
CA GLN A 163 -22.73 12.27 -4.48
C GLN A 163 -21.84 13.24 -5.26
N VAL A 164 -22.45 14.27 -5.85
CA VAL A 164 -21.74 15.34 -6.59
C VAL A 164 -21.63 16.59 -5.73
N ILE A 165 -20.40 17.05 -5.51
CA ILE A 165 -20.07 18.27 -4.76
C ILE A 165 -19.53 19.29 -5.76
N ASP A 166 -20.17 20.45 -5.86
CA ASP A 166 -19.64 21.62 -6.58
C ASP A 166 -18.61 22.32 -5.70
N LEU A 167 -17.36 22.40 -6.18
CA LEU A 167 -16.21 22.93 -5.44
C LEU A 167 -16.06 24.47 -5.57
N LEU A 168 -16.84 25.11 -6.45
CA LEU A 168 -16.86 26.56 -6.68
C LEU A 168 -18.03 27.26 -5.96
N SER A 169 -18.97 26.49 -5.43
CA SER A 169 -20.08 26.95 -4.59
C SER A 169 -19.82 26.69 -3.10
N ARG A 170 -20.25 27.63 -2.25
CA ARG A 170 -20.30 27.43 -0.78
C ARG A 170 -21.63 26.80 -0.33
N SER A 171 -22.68 26.89 -1.13
CA SER A 171 -24.04 26.43 -0.80
C SER A 171 -24.38 25.03 -1.34
N SER A 172 -23.47 24.38 -2.08
CA SER A 172 -23.59 23.00 -2.58
C SER A 172 -23.60 21.93 -1.47
N ARG A 173 -23.35 22.31 -0.22
CA ARG A 173 -23.21 21.45 0.96
C ARG A 173 -24.54 20.98 1.58
N SER A 174 -25.66 21.08 0.85
CA SER A 174 -26.95 20.49 1.26
C SER A 174 -26.88 18.96 1.22
N ALA A 175 -27.49 18.30 2.21
CA ALA A 175 -27.45 16.83 2.35
C ALA A 175 -27.94 16.11 1.07
N GLY A 176 -27.08 15.29 0.48
CA GLY A 176 -27.32 14.54 -0.75
C GLY A 176 -26.66 15.09 -2.02
N GLY A 177 -26.06 16.30 -1.98
CA GLY A 177 -25.30 16.88 -3.09
C GLY A 177 -26.14 17.28 -4.32
N LEU A 178 -25.46 17.59 -5.43
CA LEU A 178 -26.11 17.97 -6.69
C LEU A 178 -26.63 16.77 -7.48
N ARG A 179 -27.78 16.95 -8.14
CA ARG A 179 -28.47 15.89 -8.88
C ARG A 179 -27.95 15.78 -10.32
N VAL A 180 -27.68 14.56 -10.78
CA VAL A 180 -27.45 14.28 -12.20
C VAL A 180 -28.79 14.07 -12.90
N ARG A 181 -29.04 14.80 -13.97
CA ARG A 181 -30.18 14.64 -14.88
C ARG A 181 -29.70 14.21 -16.27
N GLU A 182 -30.65 13.86 -17.12
CA GLU A 182 -30.44 13.43 -18.51
C GLU A 182 -31.31 14.30 -19.43
N ASP A 183 -30.74 14.77 -20.53
CA ASP A 183 -31.43 15.49 -21.60
C ASP A 183 -31.17 14.81 -22.95
N GLN A 184 -32.14 14.86 -23.87
CA GLN A 184 -32.09 14.13 -25.14
C GLN A 184 -31.03 14.66 -26.11
N GLN A 185 -30.59 15.92 -25.99
CA GLN A 185 -29.59 16.52 -26.88
C GLN A 185 -28.22 16.67 -26.19
N ARG A 186 -28.22 16.96 -24.88
CA ARG A 186 -27.01 17.20 -24.06
C ARG A 186 -26.46 15.92 -23.41
N GLY A 187 -27.26 14.87 -23.26
CA GLY A 187 -26.93 13.69 -22.47
C GLY A 187 -27.01 13.96 -20.96
N PHE A 188 -26.22 13.25 -20.16
CA PHE A 188 -26.18 13.47 -18.71
C PHE A 188 -25.49 14.79 -18.34
N TYR A 189 -26.08 15.52 -17.38
CA TYR A 189 -25.53 16.77 -16.85
C TYR A 189 -25.86 16.92 -15.36
N VAL A 190 -25.07 17.73 -14.65
CA VAL A 190 -25.32 18.07 -13.24
C VAL A 190 -26.24 19.29 -13.17
N GLU A 191 -27.37 19.16 -12.49
CA GLU A 191 -28.27 20.27 -12.18
C GLU A 191 -27.67 21.16 -11.08
N GLY A 192 -27.77 22.48 -11.24
CA GLY A 192 -27.27 23.45 -10.25
C GLY A 192 -25.76 23.69 -10.23
N LEU A 193 -24.97 22.94 -11.02
CA LEU A 193 -23.51 23.11 -11.10
C LEU A 193 -23.14 24.53 -11.58
N ARG A 194 -22.33 25.23 -10.78
CA ARG A 194 -21.85 26.57 -11.05
C ARG A 194 -20.94 26.60 -12.28
N ARG A 195 -21.24 27.50 -13.22
CA ARG A 195 -20.41 27.84 -14.37
C ARG A 195 -19.95 29.29 -14.20
N VAL A 196 -18.65 29.50 -14.03
CA VAL A 196 -18.04 30.82 -13.85
C VAL A 196 -17.47 31.27 -15.19
N ALA A 197 -17.76 32.49 -15.64
CA ALA A 197 -17.13 33.06 -16.84
C ALA A 197 -15.68 33.44 -16.56
N CYS A 198 -14.77 33.25 -17.52
CA CYS A 198 -13.34 33.56 -17.36
C CYS A 198 -12.77 34.32 -18.55
N ASP A 199 -11.95 35.34 -18.28
CA ASP A 199 -11.22 36.14 -19.28
C ASP A 199 -9.76 35.73 -19.47
N SER A 200 -9.18 35.00 -18.50
CA SER A 200 -7.74 34.74 -18.45
C SER A 200 -7.38 33.44 -17.73
N ALA A 201 -6.20 32.90 -18.04
CA ALA A 201 -5.67 31.70 -17.40
C ALA A 201 -5.45 31.89 -15.88
N VAL A 202 -5.13 33.12 -15.44
CA VAL A 202 -4.91 33.46 -14.02
C VAL A 202 -6.20 33.30 -13.20
N GLN A 203 -7.35 33.72 -13.74
CA GLN A 203 -8.65 33.47 -13.10
C GLN A 203 -8.93 31.97 -12.96
N VAL A 204 -8.60 31.18 -13.99
CA VAL A 204 -8.79 29.72 -13.92
C VAL A 204 -7.87 29.05 -12.91
N GLU A 205 -6.59 29.44 -12.82
CA GLU A 205 -5.70 28.93 -11.77
C GLU A 205 -6.20 29.30 -10.36
N GLN A 206 -6.80 30.48 -10.18
CA GLN A 206 -7.40 30.91 -8.90
C GLN A 206 -8.71 30.16 -8.58
N LEU A 207 -9.55 29.84 -9.57
CA LEU A 207 -10.72 28.98 -9.38
C LEU A 207 -10.33 27.53 -9.07
N MET A 208 -9.19 27.05 -9.59
CA MET A 208 -8.60 25.76 -9.21
C MET A 208 -8.07 25.79 -7.76
N GLU A 209 -7.38 26.86 -7.34
CA GLU A 209 -7.02 27.06 -5.92
C GLU A 209 -8.26 27.10 -5.02
N GLN A 210 -9.33 27.80 -5.44
CA GLN A 210 -10.61 27.82 -4.72
C GLN A 210 -11.19 26.41 -4.60
N GLY A 211 -11.22 25.63 -5.69
CA GLY A 211 -11.74 24.28 -5.67
C GLY A 211 -10.94 23.33 -4.76
N THR A 212 -9.61 23.42 -4.80
CA THR A 212 -8.72 22.67 -3.90
C THR A 212 -8.89 23.08 -2.43
N ARG A 213 -9.11 24.37 -2.14
CA ARG A 213 -9.49 24.84 -0.80
C ARG A 213 -10.81 24.20 -0.35
N THR A 214 -11.86 24.25 -1.18
CA THR A 214 -13.16 23.63 -0.88
C THR A 214 -13.03 22.12 -0.64
N ARG A 215 -12.24 21.41 -1.47
CA ARG A 215 -11.93 19.97 -1.34
C ARG A 215 -11.19 19.64 -0.04
N THR A 216 -10.17 20.42 0.31
CA THR A 216 -9.42 20.27 1.57
C THR A 216 -10.35 20.42 2.78
N THR A 217 -11.19 21.44 2.79
CA THR A 217 -12.18 21.66 3.85
C THR A 217 -13.27 20.57 3.88
N ALA A 218 -13.67 20.02 2.73
CA ALA A 218 -14.61 18.90 2.68
C ALA A 218 -13.99 17.61 3.25
N ALA A 219 -12.73 17.32 2.91
CA ALA A 219 -11.98 16.19 3.44
C ALA A 219 -11.90 16.23 4.98
N THR A 220 -11.59 17.39 5.58
CA THR A 220 -11.56 17.52 7.05
C THR A 220 -12.94 17.55 7.71
N HIS A 221 -13.99 18.02 7.03
CA HIS A 221 -15.35 18.02 7.59
C HIS A 221 -16.08 16.67 7.50
N LEU A 222 -15.72 15.82 6.54
CA LEU A 222 -16.41 14.56 6.23
C LEU A 222 -15.52 13.31 6.40
N ASN A 223 -14.28 13.48 6.87
CA ASN A 223 -13.21 12.47 6.82
C ASN A 223 -13.02 11.86 5.41
N ALA A 224 -13.36 12.62 4.36
CA ALA A 224 -13.41 12.10 2.99
C ALA A 224 -12.01 11.98 2.40
N ASN A 225 -11.49 10.75 2.29
CA ASN A 225 -10.17 10.52 1.73
C ASN A 225 -10.14 10.81 0.22
N SER A 226 -9.31 11.78 -0.19
CA SER A 226 -9.21 12.28 -1.57
C SER A 226 -8.69 11.24 -2.58
N SER A 227 -8.08 10.15 -2.12
CA SER A 227 -7.73 9.01 -2.97
C SER A 227 -8.95 8.24 -3.48
N ARG A 228 -10.11 8.36 -2.79
CA ARG A 228 -11.36 7.65 -3.12
C ARG A 228 -12.40 8.54 -3.81
N SER A 229 -12.10 9.81 -4.08
CA SER A 229 -12.97 10.72 -4.84
C SER A 229 -12.44 10.98 -6.26
N HIS A 230 -13.34 11.35 -7.17
CA HIS A 230 -12.99 11.76 -8.54
C HIS A 230 -13.16 13.26 -8.71
N MET A 231 -12.15 13.94 -9.24
CA MET A 231 -12.20 15.37 -9.56
C MET A 231 -12.50 15.54 -11.06
N LEU A 232 -13.52 16.32 -11.39
CA LEU A 232 -13.82 16.73 -12.77
C LEU A 232 -13.72 18.25 -12.89
N ILE A 233 -12.83 18.71 -13.75
CA ILE A 233 -12.75 20.08 -14.24
C ILE A 233 -13.38 20.12 -15.64
N ILE A 234 -14.30 21.06 -15.86
CA ILE A 234 -15.02 21.22 -17.12
C ILE A 234 -14.79 22.65 -17.63
N ILE A 235 -14.22 22.77 -18.82
CA ILE A 235 -14.01 24.05 -19.51
C ILE A 235 -14.92 24.05 -20.75
N GLN A 236 -15.93 24.91 -20.75
CA GLN A 236 -16.85 25.11 -21.87
C GLN A 236 -16.37 26.29 -22.71
N LEU A 237 -15.87 26.03 -23.92
CA LEU A 237 -15.43 27.03 -24.88
C LEU A 237 -16.50 27.20 -25.98
N LYS A 238 -16.90 28.44 -26.21
CA LYS A 238 -17.71 28.86 -27.37
C LYS A 238 -16.93 29.82 -28.25
N GLN A 239 -17.15 29.77 -29.55
CA GLN A 239 -16.36 30.48 -30.57
C GLN A 239 -17.26 30.99 -31.70
N ALA A 240 -17.39 32.30 -31.85
CA ALA A 240 -18.09 32.96 -32.95
C ALA A 240 -17.09 33.59 -33.94
N PHE A 241 -16.96 32.98 -35.12
CA PHE A 241 -15.99 33.40 -36.16
C PHE A 241 -16.52 34.53 -37.02
N LYS A 242 -15.80 35.66 -37.07
CA LYS A 242 -16.16 36.84 -37.86
C LYS A 242 -15.81 36.60 -39.35
N HIS A 243 -16.84 36.53 -40.19
CA HIS A 243 -16.79 36.48 -41.66
C HIS A 243 -15.83 35.44 -42.30
N THR A 244 -16.33 34.22 -42.50
CA THR A 244 -15.77 33.32 -43.53
C THR A 244 -16.36 33.69 -44.90
N TYR A 245 -15.52 33.99 -45.89
CA TYR A 245 -15.96 34.21 -47.28
C TYR A 245 -16.12 32.87 -48.02
N THR A 246 -17.30 32.26 -47.91
CA THR A 246 -17.73 31.16 -48.79
C THR A 246 -18.60 31.70 -49.92
N ILE A 247 -18.31 31.28 -51.15
CA ILE A 247 -18.71 31.95 -52.42
C ILE A 247 -20.24 32.11 -52.59
N PHE A 248 -21.06 31.32 -51.88
CA PHE A 248 -22.53 31.33 -52.02
C PHE A 248 -23.33 31.64 -50.74
N SER A 249 -22.71 31.83 -49.57
CA SER A 249 -23.44 32.33 -48.38
C SER A 249 -22.55 33.14 -47.41
N LYS A 250 -23.11 34.24 -46.89
CA LYS A 250 -22.53 35.05 -45.81
C LYS A 250 -22.91 34.44 -44.47
N GLU A 251 -22.08 33.54 -43.95
CA GLU A 251 -22.39 32.85 -42.69
C GLU A 251 -21.29 33.03 -41.63
N CYS A 252 -21.71 33.49 -40.45
CA CYS A 252 -20.96 33.28 -39.21
C CYS A 252 -20.93 31.78 -38.91
N ILE A 253 -19.79 31.25 -38.47
CA ILE A 253 -19.69 29.88 -37.96
C ILE A 253 -19.51 29.98 -36.45
N THR A 254 -20.36 29.25 -35.72
CA THR A 254 -20.43 29.29 -34.25
C THR A 254 -20.17 27.88 -33.73
N LYS A 255 -19.07 27.69 -33.01
CA LYS A 255 -18.62 26.38 -32.52
C LYS A 255 -18.68 26.31 -31.01
N GLU A 256 -19.00 25.13 -30.49
CA GLU A 256 -19.05 24.86 -29.06
C GLU A 256 -18.28 23.57 -28.74
N SER A 257 -17.56 23.58 -27.62
CA SER A 257 -16.71 22.45 -27.19
C SER A 257 -16.60 22.40 -25.68
N ASN A 258 -16.78 21.21 -25.12
CA ASN A 258 -16.53 20.94 -23.71
C ASN A 258 -15.22 20.17 -23.58
N ILE A 259 -14.30 20.71 -22.77
CA ILE A 259 -13.06 20.05 -22.37
C ILE A 259 -13.29 19.48 -20.97
N ASN A 260 -13.24 18.16 -20.83
CA ASN A 260 -13.42 17.47 -19.56
C ASN A 260 -12.07 16.92 -19.09
N LEU A 261 -11.57 17.42 -17.97
CA LEU A 261 -10.26 17.08 -17.41
C LEU A 261 -10.50 16.36 -16.09
N VAL A 262 -10.16 15.08 -16.04
CA VAL A 262 -10.66 14.14 -15.03
C VAL A 262 -9.51 13.44 -14.31
N ASP A 263 -9.43 13.66 -13.00
CA ASP A 263 -8.54 12.93 -12.10
C ASP A 263 -9.38 11.90 -11.33
N LEU A 264 -9.21 10.61 -11.63
CA LEU A 264 -10.01 9.55 -11.03
C LEU A 264 -9.48 9.15 -9.65
N ALA A 265 -10.30 8.41 -8.89
CA ALA A 265 -9.87 7.74 -7.67
C ALA A 265 -8.76 6.68 -7.92
N GLY A 266 -8.15 6.19 -6.84
CA GLY A 266 -7.20 5.06 -6.84
C GLY A 266 -7.77 3.80 -7.47
N SER A 267 -7.09 3.25 -8.48
CA SER A 267 -7.52 2.02 -9.16
C SER A 267 -7.20 0.71 -8.42
N GLU A 268 -6.55 0.80 -7.26
CA GLU A 268 -6.08 -0.36 -6.50
C GLU A 268 -7.23 -1.25 -6.00
N ARG A 269 -7.02 -2.56 -6.07
CA ARG A 269 -7.97 -3.54 -5.53
C ARG A 269 -7.72 -3.71 -4.05
N GLN A 270 -8.75 -3.47 -3.24
CA GLN A 270 -8.71 -3.89 -1.84
C GLN A 270 -8.67 -5.43 -1.81
N ARG A 271 -7.56 -5.99 -1.30
CA ARG A 271 -7.36 -7.44 -1.19
C ARG A 271 -8.26 -7.99 -0.08
N SER A 272 -9.43 -8.47 -0.45
CA SER A 272 -10.36 -9.12 0.46
C SER A 272 -9.83 -10.48 0.93
N SER A 273 -9.11 -10.43 2.06
CA SER A 273 -8.62 -11.59 2.83
C SER A 273 -9.69 -12.17 3.78
N GLY A 274 -10.95 -11.76 3.62
CA GLY A 274 -12.11 -12.27 4.37
C GLY A 274 -12.88 -13.33 3.59
N SER A 275 -14.03 -13.71 4.16
CA SER A 275 -14.97 -14.70 3.60
C SER A 275 -15.58 -14.25 2.27
N GLU A 276 -16.24 -15.15 1.54
CA GLU A 276 -17.04 -14.76 0.36
C GLU A 276 -18.17 -13.78 0.71
N VAL A 277 -18.66 -13.80 1.95
CA VAL A 277 -19.67 -12.87 2.47
C VAL A 277 -19.07 -11.48 2.68
N ASP A 278 -17.85 -11.38 3.23
CA ASP A 278 -17.12 -10.11 3.27
C ASP A 278 -16.91 -9.59 1.84
N ARG A 279 -16.38 -10.43 0.93
CA ARG A 279 -16.10 -10.07 -0.48
C ARG A 279 -17.27 -9.40 -1.20
N LEU A 280 -18.48 -9.92 -1.00
CA LEU A 280 -19.68 -9.41 -1.68
C LEU A 280 -20.17 -8.08 -1.09
N LYS A 281 -20.10 -7.92 0.24
CA LYS A 281 -20.46 -6.69 0.96
C LYS A 281 -19.45 -5.57 0.67
N GLU A 282 -18.16 -5.89 0.81
CA GLU A 282 -17.02 -4.98 0.69
C GLU A 282 -16.85 -4.38 -0.72
N GLY A 283 -16.93 -5.21 -1.77
CA GLY A 283 -16.56 -4.79 -3.12
C GLY A 283 -17.54 -3.82 -3.80
N THR A 284 -18.79 -3.75 -3.31
CA THR A 284 -19.92 -3.20 -4.08
C THR A 284 -20.13 -1.70 -3.88
N ALA A 285 -19.88 -1.16 -2.67
CA ALA A 285 -20.10 0.26 -2.38
C ALA A 285 -18.88 1.14 -2.73
N ILE A 286 -17.72 0.82 -2.14
CA ILE A 286 -16.53 1.72 -2.11
C ILE A 286 -16.01 2.05 -3.52
N ASN A 287 -15.99 1.05 -4.41
CA ASN A 287 -15.42 1.17 -5.75
C ASN A 287 -16.48 1.17 -6.88
N LEU A 288 -17.76 1.43 -6.58
CA LEU A 288 -18.86 1.33 -7.54
C LEU A 288 -18.58 2.07 -8.85
N SER A 289 -18.15 3.33 -8.78
CA SER A 289 -17.82 4.15 -9.96
C SER A 289 -16.67 3.58 -10.80
N LEU A 290 -15.59 3.07 -10.19
CA LEU A 290 -14.45 2.48 -10.92
C LEU A 290 -14.76 1.08 -11.48
N THR A 291 -15.51 0.27 -10.75
CA THR A 291 -15.98 -1.05 -11.19
C THR A 291 -16.92 -0.89 -12.39
N THR A 292 -17.91 0.01 -12.29
CA THR A 292 -18.83 0.32 -13.39
C THR A 292 -18.10 0.94 -14.59
N LEU A 293 -17.11 1.82 -14.38
CA LEU A 293 -16.23 2.31 -15.45
C LEU A 293 -15.49 1.16 -16.15
N GLY A 294 -15.01 0.17 -15.39
CA GLY A 294 -14.38 -1.04 -15.92
C GLY A 294 -15.33 -1.93 -16.72
N ASN A 295 -16.60 -2.00 -16.31
CA ASN A 295 -17.64 -2.73 -17.02
C ASN A 295 -18.02 -2.02 -18.34
N VAL A 296 -18.21 -0.69 -18.32
CA VAL A 296 -18.43 0.14 -19.53
C VAL A 296 -17.27 -0.01 -20.52
N ILE A 297 -16.03 0.10 -20.06
CA ILE A 297 -14.83 -0.02 -20.92
C ILE A 297 -14.69 -1.43 -21.49
N SER A 298 -15.06 -2.46 -20.74
CA SER A 298 -15.02 -3.85 -21.23
C SER A 298 -16.10 -4.10 -22.30
N ALA A 299 -17.34 -3.69 -22.05
CA ALA A 299 -18.44 -3.81 -23.03
C ALA A 299 -18.14 -3.04 -24.33
N LEU A 300 -17.61 -1.82 -24.24
CA LEU A 300 -17.20 -1.04 -25.41
C LEU A 300 -16.03 -1.68 -26.18
N ALA A 301 -15.06 -2.26 -25.49
CA ALA A 301 -13.96 -2.98 -26.13
C ALA A 301 -14.43 -4.26 -26.85
N GLU A 302 -15.49 -4.91 -26.37
CA GLU A 302 -16.13 -6.04 -27.06
C GLU A 302 -16.94 -5.61 -28.29
N VAL A 303 -17.67 -4.49 -28.20
CA VAL A 303 -18.36 -3.89 -29.36
C VAL A 303 -17.38 -3.52 -30.48
N ALA A 304 -16.21 -2.98 -30.12
CA ALA A 304 -15.14 -2.69 -31.07
C ALA A 304 -14.56 -3.94 -31.76
N LEU A 305 -14.68 -5.12 -31.14
CA LEU A 305 -14.34 -6.43 -31.71
C LEU A 305 -15.51 -7.08 -32.49
N GLY A 306 -16.62 -6.36 -32.70
CA GLY A 306 -17.78 -6.84 -33.46
C GLY A 306 -18.76 -7.71 -32.65
N ARG A 307 -18.57 -7.86 -31.33
CA ARG A 307 -19.54 -8.54 -30.46
C ARG A 307 -20.75 -7.62 -30.25
N LYS A 308 -21.97 -8.19 -30.24
CA LYS A 308 -23.19 -7.43 -29.90
C LYS A 308 -23.32 -7.29 -28.39
N ALA A 309 -22.96 -6.14 -27.82
CA ALA A 309 -23.41 -5.78 -26.47
C ALA A 309 -24.91 -5.43 -26.51
N VAL A 310 -25.67 -5.99 -25.57
CA VAL A 310 -27.13 -5.71 -25.41
C VAL A 310 -27.37 -4.45 -24.60
N TYR A 311 -26.47 -4.15 -23.65
CA TYR A 311 -26.52 -3.01 -22.74
C TYR A 311 -25.09 -2.51 -22.47
N ILE A 312 -24.93 -1.23 -22.16
CA ILE A 312 -23.67 -0.64 -21.67
C ILE A 312 -24.01 0.10 -20.36
N PRO A 313 -23.38 -0.25 -19.22
CA PRO A 313 -23.81 0.16 -17.88
C PRO A 313 -23.46 1.61 -17.50
N TYR A 314 -23.82 2.59 -18.34
CA TYR A 314 -23.59 4.00 -18.03
C TYR A 314 -24.40 4.47 -16.81
N ARG A 315 -25.62 3.95 -16.62
CA ARG A 315 -26.55 4.40 -15.57
C ARG A 315 -26.15 3.93 -14.17
N ASP A 316 -25.26 2.96 -14.08
CA ASP A 316 -24.97 2.18 -12.88
C ASP A 316 -23.97 2.91 -11.93
N SER A 317 -23.44 4.08 -12.34
CA SER A 317 -22.75 5.05 -11.47
C SER A 317 -22.92 6.50 -11.97
N ILE A 318 -22.68 7.49 -11.13
CA ILE A 318 -22.60 8.92 -11.49
C ILE A 318 -21.42 9.20 -12.41
N LEU A 319 -20.26 8.61 -12.13
CA LEU A 319 -19.06 8.79 -12.96
C LEU A 319 -19.34 8.35 -14.42
N THR A 320 -19.94 7.19 -14.63
CA THR A 320 -20.22 6.68 -15.98
C THR A 320 -21.37 7.38 -16.69
N LYS A 321 -22.30 8.03 -15.96
CA LYS A 321 -23.27 8.97 -16.56
C LYS A 321 -22.53 10.15 -17.19
N LEU A 322 -21.71 10.84 -16.39
CA LEU A 322 -21.00 12.04 -16.83
C LEU A 322 -19.92 11.75 -17.89
N LEU A 323 -19.32 10.56 -17.87
CA LEU A 323 -18.34 10.11 -18.88
C LEU A 323 -18.95 9.41 -20.11
N GLN A 324 -20.28 9.33 -20.25
CA GLN A 324 -20.93 8.72 -21.42
C GLN A 324 -20.51 9.37 -22.75
N SER A 325 -20.29 10.69 -22.77
CA SER A 325 -19.78 11.40 -23.96
C SER A 325 -18.33 11.04 -24.28
N ALA A 326 -17.53 10.66 -23.28
CA ALA A 326 -16.11 10.37 -23.38
C ALA A 326 -15.80 8.92 -23.83
N LEU A 327 -16.71 7.99 -23.60
CA LEU A 327 -16.52 6.56 -23.87
C LEU A 327 -17.60 6.08 -24.84
N GLY A 328 -17.23 5.80 -26.10
CA GLY A 328 -18.19 5.44 -27.15
C GLY A 328 -19.05 6.60 -27.69
N GLY A 329 -19.00 7.78 -27.06
CA GLY A 329 -19.81 8.95 -27.39
C GLY A 329 -19.13 10.00 -28.27
N ASN A 330 -19.69 11.22 -28.24
CA ASN A 330 -19.19 12.40 -28.94
C ASN A 330 -18.12 13.14 -28.10
N SER A 331 -16.90 12.62 -28.08
CA SER A 331 -15.70 13.30 -27.56
C SER A 331 -14.43 12.69 -28.14
N ARG A 332 -13.38 13.51 -28.30
CA ARG A 332 -12.01 13.03 -28.55
C ARG A 332 -11.32 12.77 -27.22
N THR A 333 -11.24 11.50 -26.84
CA THR A 333 -10.78 11.08 -25.51
C THR A 333 -9.35 10.60 -25.50
N VAL A 334 -8.60 11.06 -24.49
CA VAL A 334 -7.25 10.65 -24.12
C VAL A 334 -7.31 10.05 -22.72
N MET A 335 -6.70 8.88 -22.52
CA MET A 335 -6.44 8.29 -21.21
C MET A 335 -4.93 8.35 -20.93
N ILE A 336 -4.53 8.85 -19.75
CA ILE A 336 -3.17 8.72 -19.22
C ILE A 336 -3.17 7.72 -18.07
N ALA A 337 -2.55 6.56 -18.29
CA ALA A 337 -2.35 5.52 -17.30
C ALA A 337 -1.04 5.78 -16.54
N THR A 338 -1.12 6.02 -15.24
CA THR A 338 0.05 6.33 -14.40
C THR A 338 0.46 5.13 -13.56
N LEU A 339 1.76 4.81 -13.52
CA LEU A 339 2.31 3.58 -12.94
C LEU A 339 3.41 3.87 -11.92
N SER A 340 3.48 3.06 -10.87
CA SER A 340 4.73 2.88 -10.11
C SER A 340 5.62 1.87 -10.86
N PRO A 341 6.95 2.09 -10.94
CA PRO A 341 7.88 1.10 -11.47
C PRO A 341 8.28 0.02 -10.45
N ALA A 342 7.81 0.07 -9.20
CA ALA A 342 8.25 -0.81 -8.12
C ALA A 342 7.65 -2.22 -8.20
N ASP A 343 8.47 -3.23 -7.92
CA ASP A 343 8.08 -4.64 -7.76
C ASP A 343 6.89 -4.85 -6.80
N ILE A 344 6.88 -4.17 -5.65
CA ILE A 344 5.76 -4.20 -4.68
C ILE A 344 4.42 -3.69 -5.26
N CYS A 345 4.46 -3.04 -6.43
CA CYS A 345 3.29 -2.52 -7.17
C CYS A 345 3.04 -3.28 -8.50
N TYR A 346 3.63 -4.46 -8.69
CA TYR A 346 3.48 -5.29 -9.90
C TYR A 346 2.02 -5.51 -10.31
N GLU A 347 1.19 -6.05 -9.40
CA GLU A 347 -0.20 -6.43 -9.71
C GLU A 347 -1.06 -5.24 -10.14
N GLU A 348 -0.94 -4.11 -9.45
CA GLU A 348 -1.72 -2.91 -9.78
C GLU A 348 -1.22 -2.19 -11.02
N SER A 349 0.09 -2.24 -11.27
CA SER A 349 0.66 -1.73 -12.52
C SER A 349 0.26 -2.59 -13.73
N LEU A 350 0.24 -3.92 -13.57
CA LEU A 350 -0.25 -4.86 -14.57
C LEU A 350 -1.77 -4.74 -14.78
N SER A 351 -2.55 -4.58 -13.71
CA SER A 351 -3.99 -4.29 -13.75
C SER A 351 -4.26 -3.01 -14.54
N THR A 352 -3.50 -1.95 -14.26
CA THR A 352 -3.56 -0.66 -14.95
C THR A 352 -3.21 -0.78 -16.44
N LEU A 353 -2.14 -1.48 -16.79
CA LEU A 353 -1.74 -1.76 -18.19
C LEU A 353 -2.83 -2.52 -18.96
N ARG A 354 -3.41 -3.58 -18.37
CA ARG A 354 -4.53 -4.35 -18.94
C ARG A 354 -5.83 -3.54 -19.06
N TYR A 355 -6.02 -2.50 -18.24
CA TYR A 355 -7.16 -1.59 -18.31
C TYR A 355 -6.97 -0.58 -19.46
N ALA A 356 -5.79 0.03 -19.53
CA ALA A 356 -5.38 0.94 -20.60
C ALA A 356 -5.42 0.25 -21.98
N GLU A 357 -5.02 -1.02 -22.08
CA GLU A 357 -5.07 -1.80 -23.32
C GLU A 357 -6.51 -2.04 -23.83
N ARG A 358 -7.47 -2.25 -22.92
CA ARG A 358 -8.90 -2.35 -23.26
C ARG A 358 -9.46 -0.99 -23.68
N ALA A 359 -9.17 0.07 -22.94
CA ALA A 359 -9.59 1.42 -23.27
C ALA A 359 -9.14 1.86 -24.67
N LYS A 360 -7.91 1.48 -25.08
CA LYS A 360 -7.33 1.74 -26.42
C LYS A 360 -8.21 1.24 -27.59
N ARG A 361 -9.09 0.25 -27.35
CA ARG A 361 -9.93 -0.39 -28.37
C ARG A 361 -11.26 0.35 -28.60
N ILE A 362 -11.65 1.25 -27.70
CA ILE A 362 -12.93 1.96 -27.75
C ILE A 362 -12.95 2.93 -28.94
N GLN A 363 -14.04 2.91 -29.69
CA GLN A 363 -14.29 3.76 -30.85
C GLN A 363 -15.34 4.83 -30.48
N ASN A 364 -14.95 6.10 -30.57
CA ASN A 364 -15.81 7.25 -30.33
C ASN A 364 -16.33 7.84 -31.66
N MET A 365 -17.45 8.56 -31.58
CA MET A 365 -18.11 9.22 -32.71
C MET A 365 -18.04 10.75 -32.52
N ALA A 366 -16.82 11.28 -32.48
CA ALA A 366 -16.59 12.71 -32.28
C ALA A 366 -17.02 13.55 -33.49
N VAL A 367 -17.82 14.59 -33.24
CA VAL A 367 -18.25 15.57 -34.25
C VAL A 367 -17.89 17.00 -33.81
N VAL A 368 -17.81 17.91 -34.78
CA VAL A 368 -17.72 19.35 -34.51
C VAL A 368 -19.11 19.82 -34.09
N ASN A 369 -19.26 20.38 -32.89
CA ASN A 369 -20.54 20.89 -32.41
C ASN A 369 -20.74 22.33 -32.89
N GLU A 370 -21.86 22.60 -33.57
CA GLU A 370 -22.29 23.95 -33.93
C GLU A 370 -23.19 24.51 -32.81
N GLY A 371 -22.83 25.64 -32.22
CA GLY A 371 -23.51 26.20 -31.04
C GLY A 371 -24.94 26.65 -31.37
N PRO A 372 -26.00 26.03 -30.81
CA PRO A 372 -27.39 26.27 -31.25
C PRO A 372 -27.91 27.65 -30.85
N THR A 373 -27.54 28.16 -29.67
CA THR A 373 -27.94 29.50 -29.21
C THR A 373 -27.35 30.60 -30.11
N GLU A 374 -26.12 30.40 -30.57
CA GLU A 374 -25.41 31.38 -31.41
C GLU A 374 -25.77 31.22 -32.89
N LYS A 375 -26.15 30.01 -33.32
CA LYS A 375 -26.84 29.75 -34.57
C LYS A 375 -28.19 30.48 -34.63
N LEU A 376 -28.98 30.47 -33.56
CA LEU A 376 -30.19 31.30 -33.44
C LEU A 376 -29.86 32.79 -33.54
N VAL A 377 -28.88 33.31 -32.80
CA VAL A 377 -28.43 34.71 -32.90
C VAL A 377 -27.96 35.06 -34.33
N LYS A 378 -27.29 34.15 -35.03
CA LYS A 378 -26.88 34.27 -36.44
C LYS A 378 -28.09 34.29 -37.37
N GLU A 379 -29.06 33.41 -37.18
CA GLU A 379 -30.27 33.29 -38.00
C GLU A 379 -31.15 34.54 -37.84
N LEU A 380 -31.36 35.02 -36.61
CA LEU A 380 -32.03 36.30 -36.31
C LEU A 380 -31.30 37.49 -36.93
N LYS A 381 -29.95 37.55 -36.87
CA LYS A 381 -29.16 38.61 -37.52
C LYS A 381 -29.24 38.55 -39.05
N ALA A 382 -29.20 37.36 -39.64
CA ALA A 382 -29.33 37.16 -41.09
C ALA A 382 -30.75 37.44 -41.58
N GLU A 383 -31.77 37.13 -40.78
CA GLU A 383 -33.15 37.53 -41.02
C GLU A 383 -33.31 39.05 -40.95
N ASN A 384 -32.78 39.72 -39.92
CA ASN A 384 -32.84 41.18 -39.82
C ASN A 384 -32.22 41.87 -41.05
N VAL A 385 -31.10 41.36 -41.58
CA VAL A 385 -30.53 41.86 -42.85
C VAL A 385 -31.49 41.64 -44.04
N LYS A 386 -32.18 40.50 -44.12
CA LYS A 386 -33.22 40.26 -45.16
C LYS A 386 -34.44 41.16 -44.97
N LEU A 387 -34.88 41.42 -43.74
CA LEU A 387 -36.01 42.29 -43.41
C LEU A 387 -35.70 43.75 -43.75
N LEU A 388 -34.49 44.25 -43.41
CA LEU A 388 -34.02 45.58 -43.82
C LEU A 388 -33.99 45.73 -45.36
N LEU A 389 -33.51 44.71 -46.09
CA LEU A 389 -33.49 44.72 -47.55
C LEU A 389 -34.88 44.59 -48.20
N LYS A 390 -35.88 44.02 -47.51
CA LYS A 390 -37.29 44.09 -47.92
C LYS A 390 -37.86 45.48 -47.68
N LEU A 391 -37.66 46.03 -46.48
CA LEU A 391 -38.12 47.37 -46.11
C LEU A 391 -37.59 48.44 -47.08
N SER A 392 -36.30 48.42 -47.42
CA SER A 392 -35.71 49.39 -48.35
C SER A 392 -36.25 49.30 -49.78
N LYS A 393 -36.83 48.16 -50.18
CA LYS A 393 -37.49 47.98 -51.49
C LYS A 393 -38.97 48.37 -51.47
N LEU A 394 -39.63 48.26 -50.32
CA LEU A 394 -41.01 48.70 -50.13
C LEU A 394 -41.09 50.23 -50.00
N ASP A 395 -40.14 50.88 -49.31
CA ASP A 395 -40.01 52.34 -49.21
C ASP A 395 -39.89 53.03 -50.58
N GLN A 396 -39.27 52.36 -51.57
CA GLN A 396 -39.13 52.86 -52.93
C GLN A 396 -40.41 52.73 -53.78
N ASN A 397 -41.34 51.85 -53.39
CA ASN A 397 -42.60 51.58 -54.10
C ASN A 397 -43.77 52.21 -53.34
N ALA A 398 -43.81 53.55 -53.32
CA ALA A 398 -44.59 54.39 -52.40
C ALA A 398 -46.15 54.37 -52.53
N ARG A 399 -46.77 53.26 -52.96
CA ARG A 399 -48.23 53.07 -52.97
C ARG A 399 -48.64 51.62 -52.63
N GLY A 400 -48.91 51.34 -51.35
CA GLY A 400 -49.73 50.18 -50.92
C GLY A 400 -49.26 49.39 -49.70
N GLY A 401 -47.97 49.43 -49.33
CA GLY A 401 -47.37 48.48 -48.37
C GLY A 401 -47.48 48.79 -46.87
N ASP A 402 -48.26 49.77 -46.43
CA ASP A 402 -48.13 50.38 -45.10
C ASP A 402 -48.33 49.41 -43.90
N GLN A 403 -49.19 48.40 -44.05
CA GLN A 403 -49.37 47.36 -43.03
C GLN A 403 -48.21 46.34 -43.05
N GLU A 404 -47.75 45.91 -44.22
CA GLU A 404 -46.63 44.98 -44.35
C GLU A 404 -45.33 45.59 -43.81
N ILE A 405 -45.10 46.90 -44.04
CA ILE A 405 -44.00 47.66 -43.47
C ILE A 405 -44.06 47.67 -41.92
N LYS A 406 -45.26 47.80 -41.32
CA LYS A 406 -45.44 47.75 -39.86
C LYS A 406 -45.13 46.36 -39.28
N ASP A 407 -45.58 45.30 -39.93
CA ASP A 407 -45.35 43.93 -39.45
C ASP A 407 -43.90 43.46 -39.66
N LEU A 408 -43.25 43.84 -40.78
CA LEU A 408 -41.81 43.64 -40.98
C LEU A 408 -40.99 44.34 -39.87
N ARG A 409 -41.36 45.58 -39.50
CA ARG A 409 -40.71 46.31 -38.38
C ARG A 409 -40.93 45.63 -37.02
N ARG A 410 -42.12 45.08 -36.75
CA ARG A 410 -42.41 44.32 -35.50
C ARG A 410 -41.50 43.10 -35.33
N ILE A 411 -41.33 42.30 -36.38
CA ILE A 411 -40.46 41.11 -36.36
C ILE A 411 -39.00 41.53 -36.12
N LEU A 412 -38.53 42.57 -36.80
CA LEU A 412 -37.17 43.09 -36.68
C LEU A 412 -36.84 43.52 -35.23
N THR A 413 -37.76 44.24 -34.58
CA THR A 413 -37.66 44.63 -33.16
C THR A 413 -37.66 43.41 -32.23
N HIS A 414 -38.50 42.39 -32.49
CA HIS A 414 -38.54 41.17 -31.69
C HIS A 414 -37.20 40.40 -31.77
N ASN A 415 -36.66 40.26 -32.97
CA ASN A 415 -35.37 39.62 -33.21
C ASN A 415 -34.22 40.38 -32.53
N GLU A 416 -34.22 41.72 -32.59
CA GLU A 416 -33.24 42.54 -31.85
C GLU A 416 -33.34 42.36 -30.33
N LEU A 417 -34.55 42.27 -29.77
CA LEU A 417 -34.74 42.04 -28.34
C LEU A 417 -34.21 40.67 -27.90
N GLN A 418 -34.46 39.60 -28.68
CA GLN A 418 -33.89 38.27 -28.40
C GLN A 418 -32.35 38.28 -28.45
N ILE A 419 -31.76 38.91 -29.48
CA ILE A 419 -30.30 39.04 -29.62
C ILE A 419 -29.71 39.78 -28.41
N ARG A 420 -30.30 40.92 -28.01
CA ARG A 420 -29.83 41.70 -26.86
C ARG A 420 -29.90 40.89 -25.57
N ALA A 421 -31.02 40.22 -25.29
CA ALA A 421 -31.19 39.43 -24.07
C ALA A 421 -30.09 38.35 -23.90
N ILE A 422 -29.71 37.67 -24.99
CA ILE A 422 -28.63 36.66 -24.97
C ILE A 422 -27.26 37.31 -24.69
N GLN A 423 -27.00 38.50 -25.23
CA GLN A 423 -25.73 39.22 -25.00
C GLN A 423 -25.65 39.76 -23.57
N THR A 424 -26.71 40.41 -23.08
CA THR A 424 -26.77 40.97 -21.73
C THR A 424 -26.63 39.90 -20.64
N LEU A 425 -27.16 38.69 -20.86
CA LEU A 425 -27.01 37.57 -19.92
C LEU A 425 -25.54 37.12 -19.78
N TRP A 426 -24.76 37.10 -20.87
CA TRP A 426 -23.32 36.83 -20.79
C TRP A 426 -22.57 37.96 -20.07
N GLU A 427 -22.88 39.22 -20.39
CA GLU A 427 -22.27 40.39 -19.75
C GLU A 427 -22.57 40.43 -18.24
N GLN A 428 -23.78 40.06 -17.83
CA GLN A 428 -24.17 39.87 -16.43
C GLN A 428 -23.36 38.76 -15.76
N HIS A 429 -23.29 37.56 -16.33
CA HIS A 429 -22.50 36.46 -15.75
C HIS A 429 -20.99 36.76 -15.69
N LEU A 430 -20.46 37.56 -16.63
CA LEU A 430 -19.08 38.03 -16.58
C LEU A 430 -18.87 39.09 -15.48
N GLN A 431 -19.81 40.02 -15.29
CA GLN A 431 -19.77 40.98 -14.18
C GLN A 431 -19.93 40.31 -12.81
N GLU A 432 -20.77 39.27 -12.70
CA GLU A 432 -20.88 38.43 -11.51
C GLU A 432 -19.55 37.72 -11.23
N ALA A 433 -18.93 37.10 -12.24
CA ALA A 433 -17.64 36.43 -12.11
C ALA A 433 -16.51 37.39 -11.73
N LEU A 434 -16.47 38.59 -12.31
CA LEU A 434 -15.48 39.63 -11.99
C LEU A 434 -15.66 40.17 -10.56
N LYS A 435 -16.90 40.37 -10.10
CA LYS A 435 -17.19 40.81 -8.72
C LYS A 435 -16.86 39.74 -7.68
N ASP A 436 -17.16 38.48 -7.96
CA ASP A 436 -16.71 37.35 -7.14
C ASP A 436 -15.17 37.26 -7.15
N TRP A 437 -14.53 37.48 -8.31
CA TRP A 437 -13.08 37.52 -8.44
C TRP A 437 -12.44 38.64 -7.62
N GLU A 438 -12.96 39.88 -7.64
CA GLU A 438 -12.49 40.97 -6.78
C GLU A 438 -12.59 40.60 -5.29
N THR A 439 -13.70 39.96 -4.90
CA THR A 439 -13.96 39.49 -3.53
C THR A 439 -12.99 38.35 -3.11
N GLN A 440 -12.65 37.45 -4.05
CA GLN A 440 -11.67 36.39 -3.81
C GLN A 440 -10.22 36.92 -3.82
N TYR A 441 -9.89 37.80 -4.75
CA TYR A 441 -8.55 38.40 -4.88
C TYR A 441 -8.21 39.27 -3.67
N THR A 442 -9.17 40.04 -3.15
CA THR A 442 -9.03 40.75 -1.88
C THR A 442 -8.84 39.79 -0.71
N THR A 443 -9.60 38.69 -0.64
CA THR A 443 -9.42 37.63 0.38
C THR A 443 -8.01 36.99 0.32
N ILE A 444 -7.53 36.61 -0.87
CA ILE A 444 -6.20 36.00 -1.06
C ILE A 444 -5.08 37.02 -0.78
N THR A 445 -5.27 38.28 -1.15
CA THR A 445 -4.33 39.37 -0.84
C THR A 445 -4.29 39.66 0.66
N GLN A 446 -5.43 39.59 1.34
CA GLN A 446 -5.51 39.69 2.80
C GLN A 446 -4.81 38.50 3.48
N GLU A 447 -5.03 37.26 3.03
CA GLU A 447 -4.31 36.06 3.50
C GLU A 447 -2.78 36.25 3.36
N ARG A 448 -2.31 36.68 2.19
CA ARG A 448 -0.87 36.96 1.95
C ARG A 448 -0.32 38.05 2.87
N ARG A 449 -1.09 39.11 3.15
CA ARG A 449 -0.71 40.15 4.14
C ARG A 449 -0.70 39.60 5.57
N MET A 450 -1.69 38.80 5.95
CA MET A 450 -1.75 38.19 7.29
C MET A 450 -0.58 37.21 7.51
N MET A 451 -0.15 36.47 6.48
CA MET A 451 1.08 35.67 6.52
C MET A 451 2.32 36.54 6.81
N GLN A 452 2.36 37.79 6.36
CA GLN A 452 3.47 38.73 6.61
C GLN A 452 3.40 39.44 7.97
N MET A 453 2.35 39.22 8.78
CA MET A 453 2.13 39.91 10.06
C MET A 453 1.98 38.96 11.26
N PHE A 454 1.34 37.81 11.07
CA PHE A 454 0.91 36.94 12.17
C PHE A 454 1.48 35.51 12.05
N PRO A 455 1.65 34.79 13.17
CA PRO A 455 1.84 33.36 13.17
C PRO A 455 0.53 32.64 12.78
N TYR A 456 0.65 31.41 12.27
CA TYR A 456 -0.50 30.61 11.83
C TYR A 456 -0.22 29.11 11.84
N MET A 457 -1.25 28.31 12.04
CA MET A 457 -1.21 26.86 11.76
C MET A 457 -1.46 26.62 10.27
N LEU A 458 -0.62 25.80 9.64
CA LEU A 458 -0.69 25.38 8.24
C LEU A 458 -1.11 23.91 8.19
N ASN A 459 -2.19 23.56 7.48
CA ASN A 459 -2.64 22.15 7.49
C ASN A 459 -1.68 21.23 6.72
N ILE A 460 -1.51 20.00 7.23
CA ILE A 460 -0.80 18.90 6.58
C ILE A 460 -1.79 17.74 6.41
N ASN A 461 -1.66 16.96 5.34
CA ASN A 461 -2.62 15.93 4.94
C ASN A 461 -1.93 14.80 4.16
N GLU A 462 -2.48 13.58 4.23
CA GLU A 462 -2.01 12.41 3.45
C GLU A 462 -1.89 12.74 1.95
N ASP A 463 -2.82 13.54 1.41
CA ASP A 463 -2.71 14.10 0.07
C ASP A 463 -1.86 15.38 0.09
N ALA A 464 -0.68 15.29 -0.52
CA ALA A 464 0.24 16.41 -0.68
C ALA A 464 -0.37 17.59 -1.45
N GLN A 465 -1.42 17.41 -2.27
CA GLN A 465 -2.13 18.52 -2.93
C GLN A 465 -3.12 19.26 -2.02
N LEU A 466 -3.51 18.66 -0.89
CA LEU A 466 -4.37 19.27 0.12
C LEU A 466 -3.57 19.88 1.29
N SER A 467 -2.27 19.56 1.39
CA SER A 467 -1.34 20.16 2.35
C SER A 467 -0.97 21.60 1.98
N GLY A 468 -0.84 22.47 2.99
CA GLY A 468 -0.44 23.87 2.82
C GLY A 468 -1.57 24.84 2.38
N VAL A 469 -2.79 24.33 2.26
CA VAL A 469 -3.93 25.03 1.65
C VAL A 469 -4.64 25.92 2.66
N ILE A 470 -5.04 25.35 3.80
CA ILE A 470 -5.71 26.03 4.92
C ILE A 470 -4.67 26.66 5.86
N LYS A 471 -4.93 27.91 6.28
CA LYS A 471 -4.07 28.70 7.17
C LYS A 471 -4.95 29.30 8.27
N LEU A 472 -4.65 28.96 9.53
CA LEU A 472 -5.41 29.37 10.71
C LEU A 472 -4.56 30.38 11.50
N PHE A 473 -4.84 31.68 11.32
CA PHE A 473 -4.04 32.77 11.87
C PHE A 473 -4.32 33.01 13.36
N ILE A 474 -3.26 33.15 14.16
CA ILE A 474 -3.35 33.39 15.61
C ILE A 474 -2.92 34.83 15.87
N GLN A 475 -3.89 35.74 15.86
CA GLN A 475 -3.66 37.16 16.19
C GLN A 475 -3.52 37.36 17.71
N GLU A 476 -3.10 38.54 18.15
CA GLU A 476 -2.87 38.81 19.59
C GLU A 476 -4.14 38.63 20.46
N GLY A 477 -3.97 37.96 21.60
CA GLY A 477 -5.03 37.50 22.49
C GLY A 477 -5.22 35.97 22.50
N GLU A 478 -6.21 35.52 23.27
CA GLU A 478 -6.64 34.12 23.31
C GLU A 478 -7.63 33.79 22.18
N TRP A 479 -7.42 32.64 21.54
CA TRP A 479 -8.23 32.03 20.50
C TRP A 479 -8.64 30.62 20.91
N GLU A 480 -9.94 30.34 20.82
CA GLU A 480 -10.52 29.04 21.12
C GLU A 480 -10.60 28.18 19.86
N VAL A 481 -10.26 26.90 19.96
CA VAL A 481 -10.21 25.98 18.81
C VAL A 481 -11.05 24.75 19.12
N GLY A 482 -11.93 24.36 18.20
CA GLY A 482 -12.87 23.25 18.38
C GLY A 482 -13.98 23.27 17.33
N LEU A 483 -15.06 22.50 17.56
CA LEU A 483 -16.21 22.49 16.64
C LEU A 483 -17.01 23.81 16.68
N ALA A 484 -17.04 24.50 17.83
CA ALA A 484 -17.91 25.66 18.06
C ALA A 484 -17.43 26.94 17.35
N ASP A 485 -18.33 27.56 16.59
CA ASP A 485 -18.09 28.81 15.83
C ASP A 485 -18.80 30.02 16.48
N ALA A 486 -19.03 29.95 17.80
CA ALA A 486 -19.90 30.86 18.55
C ALA A 486 -19.19 32.10 19.14
N SER A 487 -17.86 32.19 19.02
CA SER A 487 -17.04 33.27 19.56
C SER A 487 -16.35 34.05 18.43
N PRO A 488 -16.25 35.40 18.51
CA PRO A 488 -15.47 36.18 17.55
C PRO A 488 -13.95 35.92 17.61
N ARG A 489 -13.49 35.08 18.55
CA ARG A 489 -12.14 34.52 18.61
C ARG A 489 -12.15 32.98 18.63
N ALA A 490 -13.08 32.36 17.89
CA ALA A 490 -13.05 30.93 17.60
C ALA A 490 -12.25 30.64 16.32
N ILE A 491 -11.67 29.44 16.25
CA ILE A 491 -11.12 28.82 15.05
C ILE A 491 -11.82 27.46 14.90
N SER A 492 -12.83 27.38 14.03
CA SER A 492 -13.55 26.12 13.81
C SER A 492 -12.64 25.10 13.12
N VAL A 493 -12.31 24.03 13.85
CA VAL A 493 -11.62 22.84 13.35
C VAL A 493 -12.59 21.67 13.46
N ARG A 494 -12.59 20.76 12.48
CA ARG A 494 -13.40 19.53 12.50
C ARG A 494 -12.56 18.35 12.05
N GLY A 495 -12.89 17.19 12.61
CA GLY A 495 -12.21 15.91 12.47
C GLY A 495 -12.61 15.02 13.66
N LEU A 496 -12.29 13.73 13.61
CA LEU A 496 -12.53 12.80 14.72
C LEU A 496 -11.77 13.24 15.98
N GLY A 497 -12.43 13.13 17.14
CA GLY A 497 -11.86 13.51 18.44
C GLY A 497 -11.74 15.02 18.71
N ILE A 498 -12.22 15.88 17.81
CA ILE A 498 -12.31 17.33 18.06
C ILE A 498 -13.56 17.64 18.89
N GLN A 499 -13.38 18.28 20.04
CA GLN A 499 -14.46 18.67 20.94
C GLN A 499 -15.06 20.04 20.53
N GLU A 500 -16.22 20.41 21.08
CA GLU A 500 -16.77 21.78 20.93
C GLU A 500 -15.76 22.86 21.30
N ARG A 501 -15.07 22.66 22.43
CA ARG A 501 -13.97 23.49 22.95
C ARG A 501 -12.78 22.56 23.17
N HIS A 502 -11.85 22.49 22.22
CA HIS A 502 -10.79 21.47 22.23
C HIS A 502 -9.44 22.03 22.70
N ALA A 503 -9.05 23.23 22.26
CA ALA A 503 -7.82 23.90 22.67
C ALA A 503 -8.02 25.39 22.88
N ILE A 504 -7.12 26.02 23.62
CA ILE A 504 -6.96 27.49 23.63
C ILE A 504 -5.54 27.82 23.21
N PHE A 505 -5.39 28.62 22.16
CA PHE A 505 -4.12 29.18 21.72
C PHE A 505 -4.04 30.64 22.20
N SER A 506 -2.97 31.02 22.86
CA SER A 506 -2.77 32.37 23.38
C SER A 506 -1.53 32.99 22.76
N ASN A 507 -1.69 34.14 22.10
CA ASN A 507 -0.61 34.94 21.53
C ASN A 507 -0.46 36.25 22.31
N HIS A 508 0.64 36.38 23.06
CA HIS A 508 0.98 37.57 23.83
C HIS A 508 2.49 37.83 23.79
N GLN A 509 2.91 39.09 23.72
CA GLN A 509 4.34 39.48 23.76
C GLN A 509 5.22 38.77 22.70
N GLN A 510 4.67 38.52 21.51
CA GLN A 510 5.29 37.71 20.44
C GLN A 510 5.66 36.27 20.87
N ARG A 511 4.86 35.66 21.75
CA ARG A 511 4.95 34.24 22.12
C ARG A 511 3.60 33.59 21.94
N VAL A 512 3.57 32.41 21.31
CA VAL A 512 2.35 31.62 21.12
C VAL A 512 2.41 30.40 22.03
N THR A 513 1.35 30.18 22.79
CA THR A 513 1.17 28.98 23.63
C THR A 513 -0.12 28.26 23.25
N VAL A 514 -0.16 26.95 23.45
CA VAL A 514 -1.36 26.11 23.32
C VAL A 514 -1.66 25.44 24.66
N ARG A 515 -2.94 25.42 25.05
CA ARG A 515 -3.43 24.76 26.26
C ARG A 515 -4.57 23.79 25.92
N PRO A 516 -4.50 22.51 26.33
CA PRO A 516 -5.60 21.58 26.17
C PRO A 516 -6.81 21.94 27.05
N VAL A 517 -7.99 21.52 26.60
CA VAL A 517 -9.23 21.51 27.38
C VAL A 517 -9.41 20.12 28.02
N SER A 518 -10.24 20.00 29.05
CA SER A 518 -10.40 18.74 29.78
C SER A 518 -10.85 17.59 28.87
N GLY A 519 -10.01 16.56 28.74
CA GLY A 519 -10.27 15.41 27.87
C GLY A 519 -9.98 15.62 26.38
N SER A 520 -9.44 16.76 25.96
CA SER A 520 -8.95 16.95 24.59
C SER A 520 -7.61 16.22 24.39
N GLN A 521 -7.42 15.58 23.24
CA GLN A 521 -6.12 15.07 22.82
C GLN A 521 -5.41 16.11 21.96
N ILE A 522 -4.26 16.60 22.43
CA ILE A 522 -3.36 17.49 21.68
C ILE A 522 -1.96 16.89 21.74
N THR A 523 -1.35 16.71 20.57
CA THR A 523 0.05 16.31 20.44
C THR A 523 0.87 17.48 19.92
N VAL A 524 2.02 17.74 20.53
CA VAL A 524 3.04 18.67 20.04
C VAL A 524 4.35 17.89 19.89
N ASN A 525 4.93 17.91 18.70
CA ASN A 525 6.24 17.30 18.40
C ASN A 525 6.32 15.79 18.77
N GLY A 526 5.28 15.03 18.40
CA GLY A 526 5.10 13.62 18.75
C GLY A 526 4.58 13.37 20.17
N MET A 527 4.69 14.33 21.09
CA MET A 527 4.34 14.15 22.51
C MET A 527 2.95 14.69 22.85
N SER A 528 2.11 13.87 23.49
CA SER A 528 0.80 14.33 24.01
C SER A 528 0.98 15.31 25.16
N ILE A 529 0.31 16.46 25.11
CA ILE A 529 0.43 17.52 26.13
C ILE A 529 -0.80 17.58 27.06
N SER A 530 -0.55 17.83 28.35
CA SER A 530 -1.59 17.99 29.39
C SER A 530 -1.56 19.38 30.05
N GLN A 531 -0.57 20.21 29.73
CA GLN A 531 -0.35 21.54 30.30
C GLN A 531 -0.14 22.58 29.19
N THR A 532 -0.19 23.86 29.55
CA THR A 532 0.13 24.96 28.61
C THR A 532 1.56 24.80 28.09
N THR A 533 1.69 24.67 26.76
CA THR A 533 2.96 24.45 26.06
C THR A 533 3.24 25.61 25.13
N GLU A 534 4.48 26.10 25.08
CA GLU A 534 4.92 27.14 24.13
C GLU A 534 5.27 26.53 22.78
N LEU A 535 4.89 27.20 21.69
CA LEU A 535 5.10 26.73 20.33
C LEU A 535 6.21 27.53 19.64
N GLN A 536 7.17 26.82 19.06
CA GLN A 536 8.28 27.33 18.27
C GLN A 536 8.03 27.12 16.77
N HIS A 537 8.65 27.94 15.92
CA HIS A 537 8.48 27.78 14.47
C HIS A 537 8.87 26.37 14.01
N LEU A 538 7.98 25.73 13.22
CA LEU A 538 8.07 24.37 12.70
C LEU A 538 7.71 23.28 13.72
N ASP A 539 7.04 23.62 14.82
CA ASP A 539 6.37 22.65 15.68
C ASP A 539 5.23 21.92 14.97
N ARG A 540 5.13 20.62 15.25
CA ARG A 540 4.15 19.68 14.70
C ARG A 540 2.99 19.59 15.69
N VAL A 541 1.84 20.17 15.37
CA VAL A 541 0.66 20.20 16.24
C VAL A 541 -0.43 19.30 15.66
N ILE A 542 -0.93 18.35 16.44
CA ILE A 542 -2.04 17.47 16.06
C ILE A 542 -3.18 17.63 17.06
N LEU A 543 -4.38 17.88 16.56
CA LEU A 543 -5.61 18.06 17.34
C LEU A 543 -6.56 16.87 17.10
N GLY A 544 -7.14 16.33 18.18
CA GLY A 544 -7.98 15.14 18.09
C GLY A 544 -7.19 13.94 17.54
N SER A 545 -7.87 13.06 16.81
CA SER A 545 -7.29 11.79 16.33
C SER A 545 -6.25 11.96 15.22
N ASN A 546 -6.37 13.00 14.37
CA ASN A 546 -5.56 13.12 13.14
C ASN A 546 -5.50 14.56 12.54
N SER A 547 -6.04 15.60 13.20
CA SER A 547 -6.10 16.94 12.59
C SER A 547 -4.72 17.60 12.64
N THR A 548 -3.95 17.45 11.57
CA THR A 548 -2.49 17.65 11.53
C THR A 548 -2.12 19.04 11.00
N PHE A 549 -1.27 19.77 11.74
CA PHE A 549 -0.84 21.13 11.43
C PHE A 549 0.65 21.37 11.69
N LEU A 550 1.31 22.15 10.83
CA LEU A 550 2.63 22.71 11.06
C LEU A 550 2.47 24.16 11.57
N PHE A 551 3.09 24.50 12.70
CA PHE A 551 3.03 25.85 13.26
C PHE A 551 4.07 26.77 12.62
N MET A 552 3.58 27.81 11.93
CA MET A 552 4.41 28.86 11.34
C MET A 552 4.47 30.03 12.32
N GLY A 553 5.63 30.20 12.97
CA GLY A 553 5.89 31.24 13.98
C GLY A 553 5.91 32.66 13.41
N PHE A 554 6.51 33.63 14.09
CA PHE A 554 6.50 35.03 13.66
C PHE A 554 7.29 35.24 12.35
N PRO A 555 6.96 36.25 11.52
CA PRO A 555 7.64 36.46 10.23
C PRO A 555 9.17 36.61 10.31
N SER A 556 9.70 37.06 11.45
CA SER A 556 11.12 37.17 11.79
C SER A 556 11.84 35.83 11.96
N GLU A 557 11.11 34.75 12.22
CA GLU A 557 11.67 33.43 12.57
C GLU A 557 11.88 32.52 11.35
N ARG A 558 11.28 32.86 10.19
CA ARG A 558 11.11 31.95 9.04
C ARG A 558 12.21 32.06 7.98
N VAL A 559 13.44 32.37 8.38
CA VAL A 559 14.50 32.85 7.48
C VAL A 559 15.38 31.70 7.00
N GLY A 560 15.06 31.18 5.80
CA GLY A 560 15.85 30.17 5.09
C GLY A 560 15.32 28.74 5.19
N ASP A 561 14.22 28.52 5.92
CA ASP A 561 13.70 27.18 6.20
C ASP A 561 12.96 26.52 5.04
N ASP A 562 13.45 25.34 4.63
CA ASP A 562 12.69 24.42 3.79
C ASP A 562 11.67 23.64 4.66
N TRP A 563 10.60 24.32 5.05
CA TRP A 563 9.41 23.73 5.69
C TRP A 563 8.78 22.60 4.87
N SER A 564 9.15 22.48 3.59
CA SER A 564 8.58 21.51 2.67
C SER A 564 9.09 20.07 2.87
N ARG A 565 9.98 19.87 3.86
CA ARG A 565 10.41 18.59 4.43
C ARG A 565 9.41 17.95 5.42
N TYR A 566 8.48 18.74 5.96
CA TYR A 566 7.48 18.27 6.92
C TYR A 566 6.22 17.82 6.17
N ASP A 567 6.32 16.66 5.51
CA ASP A 567 5.17 15.98 4.92
C ASP A 567 4.41 15.13 5.96
N TYR A 568 3.27 14.55 5.57
CA TYR A 568 2.44 13.75 6.48
C TYR A 568 3.18 12.51 7.00
N ASP A 569 3.98 11.85 6.15
CA ASP A 569 4.82 10.71 6.54
C ASP A 569 5.83 11.08 7.64
N PHE A 570 6.37 12.31 7.64
CA PHE A 570 7.23 12.81 8.73
C PHE A 570 6.48 12.87 10.07
N PHE A 571 5.27 13.45 10.10
CA PHE A 571 4.46 13.54 11.32
C PHE A 571 4.12 12.14 11.87
N GLN A 572 3.81 11.18 11.00
CA GLN A 572 3.48 9.81 11.43
C GLN A 572 4.71 9.02 11.88
N ALA A 573 5.88 9.26 11.30
CA ALA A 573 7.14 8.70 11.79
C ALA A 573 7.55 9.29 13.16
N GLU A 574 7.26 10.57 13.41
CA GLU A 574 7.47 11.22 14.71
C GLU A 574 6.51 10.69 15.80
N LEU A 575 5.24 10.48 15.45
CA LEU A 575 4.25 9.82 16.32
C LEU A 575 4.63 8.38 16.66
N ALA A 576 4.97 7.56 15.67
CA ALA A 576 5.38 6.17 15.89
C ALA A 576 6.65 6.08 16.75
N ALA A 577 7.59 7.01 16.57
CA ALA A 577 8.75 7.14 17.44
C ALA A 577 8.39 7.49 18.90
N ALA A 578 7.37 8.32 19.14
CA ALA A 578 6.88 8.63 20.49
C ALA A 578 6.20 7.42 21.18
N GLU A 579 5.59 6.51 20.41
CA GLU A 579 5.12 5.20 20.88
C GLU A 579 6.25 4.14 21.03
N GLY A 580 7.51 4.53 20.81
CA GLY A 580 8.69 3.66 20.93
C GLY A 580 9.05 2.86 19.68
N VAL A 581 8.27 2.98 18.60
CA VAL A 581 8.53 2.32 17.31
C VAL A 581 9.53 3.15 16.51
N HIS A 582 10.80 3.08 16.90
CA HIS A 582 11.90 3.79 16.25
C HIS A 582 12.49 3.00 15.07
N LEU A 583 12.59 3.64 13.90
CA LEU A 583 13.27 3.08 12.73
C LEU A 583 14.73 2.67 13.02
N HIS A 584 15.45 3.38 13.90
CA HIS A 584 16.84 3.06 14.24
C HIS A 584 16.94 1.83 15.16
N THR A 585 16.17 1.79 16.25
CA THR A 585 16.17 0.68 17.22
C THR A 585 15.77 -0.66 16.59
N LEU A 586 14.91 -0.63 15.57
CA LEU A 586 14.56 -1.80 14.75
C LEU A 586 15.75 -2.37 13.93
N CYS A 587 16.85 -1.64 13.82
CA CYS A 587 18.02 -2.02 13.02
C CYS A 587 19.24 -2.42 13.87
N ASP A 588 19.28 -2.03 15.15
CA ASP A 588 20.37 -2.33 16.08
C ASP A 588 20.29 -3.77 16.63
N THR A 589 20.35 -4.76 15.73
CA THR A 589 20.72 -6.14 16.11
C THR A 589 22.23 -6.21 16.37
N PRO A 590 22.71 -6.91 17.42
CA PRO A 590 24.12 -6.91 17.80
C PRO A 590 24.98 -7.82 16.89
N GLY A 591 25.14 -7.42 15.62
CA GLY A 591 25.91 -8.13 14.59
C GLY A 591 27.00 -7.24 13.95
N PRO A 592 28.23 -7.73 13.75
CA PRO A 592 29.32 -6.92 13.21
C PRO A 592 29.25 -6.75 11.68
N ARG A 593 28.99 -5.50 11.24
CA ARG A 593 29.25 -4.94 9.88
C ARG A 593 28.26 -5.29 8.74
N SER A 594 27.05 -4.72 8.81
CA SER A 594 26.33 -4.24 7.61
C SER A 594 25.44 -3.07 8.02
N GLN A 595 25.63 -1.89 7.43
CA GLN A 595 25.04 -0.63 7.92
C GLN A 595 23.80 -0.19 7.11
N GLU A 596 23.07 -1.15 6.53
CA GLU A 596 21.80 -0.91 5.85
C GLU A 596 20.66 -1.66 6.56
N PRO A 597 19.52 -1.01 6.79
CA PRO A 597 18.39 -1.57 7.53
C PRO A 597 17.62 -2.63 6.72
N ASN A 598 17.09 -3.68 7.36
CA ASN A 598 16.41 -4.81 6.69
C ASN A 598 15.20 -4.32 5.86
N PRO A 599 15.21 -4.42 4.51
CA PRO A 599 14.17 -3.86 3.64
C PRO A 599 12.73 -4.27 3.98
N SER A 600 12.52 -5.51 4.47
CA SER A 600 11.19 -5.97 4.90
C SER A 600 10.68 -5.22 6.14
N LEU A 601 11.59 -4.86 7.05
CA LEU A 601 11.28 -4.16 8.28
C LEU A 601 10.99 -2.67 8.04
N LEU A 602 11.66 -2.01 7.09
CA LEU A 602 11.24 -0.65 6.66
C LEU A 602 9.91 -0.70 5.92
N ALA A 603 9.66 -1.72 5.09
CA ALA A 603 8.38 -1.86 4.40
C ALA A 603 7.21 -2.03 5.39
N ALA A 604 7.43 -2.77 6.49
CA ALA A 604 6.49 -2.89 7.60
C ALA A 604 6.36 -1.58 8.40
N PHE A 605 7.45 -0.89 8.74
CA PHE A 605 7.41 0.44 9.38
C PHE A 605 6.60 1.45 8.54
N TYR A 606 6.78 1.44 7.22
CA TYR A 606 6.02 2.26 6.27
C TYR A 606 4.54 1.89 6.14
N ASP A 607 4.13 0.72 6.63
CA ASP A 607 2.71 0.36 6.80
C ASP A 607 2.20 0.67 8.21
N TYR A 608 3.04 0.58 9.25
CA TYR A 608 2.71 0.98 10.62
C TYR A 608 2.33 2.47 10.66
N ILE A 609 3.21 3.36 10.20
CA ILE A 609 2.97 4.81 10.22
C ILE A 609 1.75 5.23 9.38
N LYS A 610 1.40 4.45 8.36
CA LYS A 610 0.22 4.71 7.53
C LYS A 610 -1.08 4.23 8.18
N LEU A 611 -1.04 3.11 8.91
CA LEU A 611 -2.21 2.56 9.59
C LEU A 611 -2.49 3.21 10.95
N MET A 612 -1.47 3.78 11.59
CA MET A 612 -1.56 4.36 12.93
C MET A 612 -2.69 5.40 13.07
N PRO A 613 -2.79 6.44 12.21
CA PRO A 613 -3.94 7.36 12.21
C PRO A 613 -5.29 6.66 12.04
N MET A 614 -5.37 5.66 11.16
CA MET A 614 -6.60 4.94 10.88
C MET A 614 -7.07 4.13 12.09
N VAL A 615 -6.13 3.59 12.88
CA VAL A 615 -6.40 2.90 14.15
C VAL A 615 -6.86 3.87 15.23
N THR A 616 -6.21 5.04 15.37
CA THR A 616 -6.66 6.10 16.29
C THR A 616 -8.07 6.58 15.95
N GLU A 617 -8.39 6.77 14.66
CA GLU A 617 -9.72 7.12 14.18
C GLU A 617 -10.76 6.00 14.40
N ALA A 618 -10.39 4.73 14.22
CA ALA A 618 -11.28 3.59 14.49
C ALA A 618 -11.60 3.44 15.98
N ASN A 619 -10.60 3.65 16.86
CA ASN A 619 -10.79 3.73 18.30
C ASN A 619 -11.73 4.88 18.70
N GLN A 620 -11.52 6.07 18.11
CA GLN A 620 -12.38 7.24 18.38
C GLN A 620 -13.84 6.99 17.96
N MET A 621 -14.07 6.45 16.76
CA MET A 621 -15.41 6.08 16.31
C MET A 621 -16.04 4.98 17.18
N SER A 622 -15.25 4.02 17.66
CA SER A 622 -15.73 2.97 18.59
C SER A 622 -16.18 3.54 19.93
N GLN A 623 -15.46 4.52 20.47
CA GLN A 623 -15.83 5.22 21.70
C GLN A 623 -17.09 6.07 21.52
N GLU A 624 -17.13 6.93 20.49
CA GLU A 624 -18.27 7.83 20.24
C GLU A 624 -19.56 7.06 19.90
N LEU A 625 -19.46 5.96 19.14
CA LEU A 625 -20.60 5.07 18.83
C LEU A 625 -20.89 4.03 19.92
N ASN A 626 -20.18 4.07 21.06
CA ASN A 626 -20.33 3.14 22.20
C ASN A 626 -20.24 1.65 21.82
N LYS A 627 -19.36 1.31 20.86
CA LYS A 627 -19.19 -0.05 20.32
C LYS A 627 -18.43 -0.98 21.26
N GLY A 628 -17.57 -0.42 22.13
CA GLY A 628 -16.82 -1.22 23.12
C GLY A 628 -15.74 -2.11 22.51
N VAL A 629 -15.13 -1.70 21.40
CA VAL A 629 -14.07 -2.43 20.69
C VAL A 629 -12.80 -1.56 20.61
N GLU A 630 -11.64 -2.15 20.84
CA GLU A 630 -10.33 -1.49 20.83
C GLU A 630 -9.45 -2.04 19.70
N PHE A 631 -8.73 -1.17 18.99
CA PHE A 631 -7.87 -1.46 17.86
C PHE A 631 -6.41 -1.12 18.19
N LYS A 632 -5.48 -2.02 17.87
CA LYS A 632 -4.04 -1.83 18.11
C LYS A 632 -3.22 -2.37 16.93
N LEU A 633 -2.14 -1.69 16.55
CA LEU A 633 -1.16 -2.21 15.58
C LEU A 633 -0.20 -3.21 16.21
N GLU A 634 0.11 -4.26 15.46
CA GLU A 634 1.07 -5.31 15.84
C GLU A 634 1.89 -5.75 14.62
N ILE A 635 3.16 -6.09 14.84
CA ILE A 635 4.10 -6.47 13.78
C ILE A 635 4.28 -7.99 13.83
N LYS A 636 3.65 -8.69 12.90
CA LYS A 636 3.85 -10.13 12.76
C LYS A 636 5.23 -10.46 12.19
N ASN A 637 5.66 -11.66 12.54
CA ASN A 637 6.87 -12.31 12.07
C ASN A 637 8.19 -11.63 12.54
N LEU A 638 8.19 -10.79 13.58
CA LEU A 638 9.40 -10.10 14.06
C LEU A 638 10.56 -11.06 14.36
N ALA A 639 10.27 -12.24 14.93
CA ALA A 639 11.25 -13.30 15.18
C ALA A 639 10.92 -14.65 14.50
N MET A 640 9.94 -14.70 13.59
CA MET A 640 9.52 -15.97 12.97
C MET A 640 10.35 -16.31 11.74
N SER A 641 10.81 -17.55 11.66
CA SER A 641 11.59 -18.09 10.53
C SER A 641 10.89 -19.25 9.82
N ASP A 642 11.24 -19.49 8.56
CA ASP A 642 10.84 -20.71 7.83
C ASP A 642 11.47 -21.99 8.42
N SER A 643 11.15 -23.15 7.85
CA SER A 643 11.69 -24.45 8.28
C SER A 643 13.19 -24.64 7.99
N LYS A 644 13.86 -23.66 7.38
CA LYS A 644 15.32 -23.61 7.13
C LYS A 644 16.04 -22.54 7.97
N GLY A 645 15.31 -21.76 8.76
CA GLY A 645 15.86 -20.65 9.55
C GLY A 645 16.00 -19.32 8.80
N HIS A 646 15.34 -19.14 7.65
CA HIS A 646 15.26 -17.82 7.00
C HIS A 646 14.18 -16.96 7.66
N ASP A 647 14.50 -15.70 7.93
CA ASP A 647 13.57 -14.70 8.45
C ASP A 647 12.37 -14.50 7.52
N LEU A 648 11.14 -14.51 8.06
CA LEU A 648 9.92 -14.32 7.29
C LEU A 648 9.63 -12.83 6.99
N GLU A 649 8.95 -12.56 5.87
CA GLU A 649 8.48 -11.21 5.53
C GLU A 649 7.62 -10.63 6.69
N LYS A 650 7.98 -9.44 7.17
CA LYS A 650 7.29 -8.75 8.26
C LYS A 650 5.95 -8.19 7.78
N GLU A 651 4.86 -8.44 8.51
CA GLU A 651 3.51 -7.98 8.14
C GLU A 651 2.87 -7.17 9.28
N ILE A 652 2.24 -6.04 8.96
CA ILE A 652 1.43 -5.28 9.92
C ILE A 652 0.00 -5.82 9.96
N VAL A 653 -0.46 -6.18 11.16
CA VAL A 653 -1.85 -6.54 11.44
C VAL A 653 -2.47 -5.58 12.43
N VAL A 654 -3.81 -5.61 12.52
CA VAL A 654 -4.56 -4.90 13.54
C VAL A 654 -5.18 -5.91 14.49
N ARG A 655 -4.72 -5.91 15.75
CA ARG A 655 -5.41 -6.60 16.83
C ARG A 655 -6.67 -5.81 17.17
N VAL A 656 -7.79 -6.51 17.23
CA VAL A 656 -9.10 -5.97 17.58
C VAL A 656 -9.56 -6.70 18.84
N THR A 657 -9.92 -5.98 19.89
CA THR A 657 -10.27 -6.54 21.21
C THR A 657 -11.63 -6.02 21.67
N SER A 658 -12.55 -6.93 21.98
CA SER A 658 -13.80 -6.58 22.67
C SER A 658 -13.52 -6.22 24.13
N VAL A 659 -13.85 -4.98 24.52
CA VAL A 659 -13.64 -4.49 25.89
C VAL A 659 -14.49 -5.29 26.89
N GLN A 660 -15.68 -5.74 26.50
CA GLN A 660 -16.63 -6.48 27.33
C GLN A 660 -16.32 -7.98 27.40
N SER A 661 -16.28 -8.67 26.24
CA SER A 661 -16.12 -10.14 26.20
C SER A 661 -14.66 -10.61 26.22
N LYS A 662 -13.68 -9.71 26.09
CA LYS A 662 -12.24 -10.02 25.97
C LYS A 662 -11.87 -10.99 24.84
N GLN A 663 -12.79 -11.16 23.89
CA GLN A 663 -12.54 -11.78 22.59
C GLN A 663 -11.61 -10.89 21.77
N VAL A 664 -10.73 -11.53 21.01
CA VAL A 664 -9.69 -10.93 20.19
C VAL A 664 -9.80 -11.43 18.75
N TRP A 665 -9.58 -10.54 17.79
CA TRP A 665 -9.43 -10.85 16.37
C TRP A 665 -8.12 -10.25 15.84
N LEU A 666 -7.54 -10.85 14.79
CA LEU A 666 -6.34 -10.34 14.11
C LEU A 666 -6.68 -10.03 12.66
N TRP A 667 -7.00 -8.78 12.35
CA TRP A 667 -7.33 -8.36 10.99
C TRP A 667 -6.06 -8.06 10.20
N SER A 668 -6.02 -8.52 8.94
CA SER A 668 -5.01 -8.06 8.00
C SER A 668 -5.16 -6.55 7.78
N LYS A 669 -4.05 -5.89 7.44
CA LYS A 669 -4.03 -4.51 6.92
C LYS A 669 -5.16 -4.23 5.93
N ALA A 670 -5.43 -5.15 5.01
CA ALA A 670 -6.44 -4.98 3.98
C ALA A 670 -7.88 -5.08 4.52
N LYS A 671 -8.18 -6.06 5.40
CA LYS A 671 -9.49 -6.19 6.07
C LYS A 671 -9.80 -4.95 6.92
N PHE A 672 -8.80 -4.43 7.65
CA PHE A 672 -8.96 -3.23 8.47
C PHE A 672 -9.17 -1.96 7.63
N ILE A 673 -8.37 -1.69 6.59
CA ILE A 673 -8.54 -0.52 5.69
C ILE A 673 -9.93 -0.47 5.04
N ASN A 674 -10.55 -1.64 4.86
CA ASN A 674 -11.91 -1.78 4.34
C ASN A 674 -12.94 -1.46 5.44
N ARG A 675 -12.90 -2.20 6.55
CA ARG A 675 -13.87 -2.05 7.64
C ARG A 675 -13.84 -0.66 8.29
N LYS A 676 -12.68 0.00 8.38
CA LYS A 676 -12.56 1.40 8.83
C LYS A 676 -13.44 2.33 8.00
N PHE A 677 -13.53 2.15 6.68
CA PHE A 677 -14.42 2.96 5.84
C PHE A 677 -15.90 2.68 6.09
N LEU A 678 -16.27 1.43 6.35
CA LEU A 678 -17.64 1.08 6.74
C LEU A 678 -18.00 1.68 8.12
N MET A 679 -17.04 1.76 9.05
CA MET A 679 -17.20 2.51 10.31
C MET A 679 -17.43 4.00 10.05
N GLU A 680 -16.68 4.62 9.14
CA GLU A 680 -16.87 6.02 8.73
C GLU A 680 -18.25 6.26 8.10
N GLU A 681 -18.75 5.35 7.26
CA GLU A 681 -20.07 5.45 6.63
C GLU A 681 -21.21 5.35 7.66
N VAL A 682 -21.05 4.50 8.68
CA VAL A 682 -21.96 4.41 9.84
C VAL A 682 -21.87 5.68 10.69
N TYR A 683 -20.67 6.16 10.99
CA TYR A 683 -20.43 7.36 11.79
C TYR A 683 -21.03 8.62 11.13
N GLN A 684 -20.78 8.83 9.83
CA GLN A 684 -21.29 9.98 9.07
C GLN A 684 -22.82 10.03 8.96
N ARG A 685 -23.49 8.87 9.02
CA ARG A 685 -24.97 8.79 9.07
C ARG A 685 -25.52 8.94 10.49
N GLY A 686 -24.69 8.76 11.51
CA GLY A 686 -25.07 8.86 12.91
C GLY A 686 -26.15 7.87 13.33
N ALA A 687 -26.81 8.15 14.45
CA ALA A 687 -27.84 7.30 15.04
C ALA A 687 -29.20 7.28 14.28
N SER A 688 -29.21 7.63 12.98
CA SER A 688 -30.43 7.61 12.14
C SER A 688 -30.64 6.30 11.37
N LEU A 689 -29.68 5.38 11.42
CA LEU A 689 -29.84 4.03 10.86
C LEU A 689 -30.65 3.13 11.82
N PRO A 690 -31.46 2.19 11.30
CA PRO A 690 -31.89 1.04 12.09
C PRO A 690 -30.69 0.31 12.68
N ALA A 691 -30.88 -0.37 13.82
CA ALA A 691 -29.85 -1.24 14.37
C ALA A 691 -29.42 -2.28 13.32
N LEU A 692 -28.16 -2.21 12.89
CA LEU A 692 -27.59 -3.17 11.95
C LEU A 692 -27.62 -4.57 12.57
N SER A 693 -27.85 -5.59 11.77
CA SER A 693 -27.62 -6.98 12.21
C SER A 693 -26.13 -7.17 12.53
N GLN A 694 -25.81 -8.12 13.39
CA GLN A 694 -24.44 -8.37 13.84
C GLN A 694 -23.48 -8.63 12.67
N ASP A 695 -23.94 -9.35 11.64
CA ASP A 695 -23.19 -9.60 10.39
C ASP A 695 -22.99 -8.35 9.50
N GLN A 696 -23.60 -7.22 9.84
CA GLN A 696 -23.49 -5.94 9.13
C GLN A 696 -22.78 -4.87 9.96
N ASP A 697 -22.42 -5.15 11.22
CA ASP A 697 -21.69 -4.22 12.08
C ASP A 697 -20.19 -4.24 11.73
N PRO A 698 -19.60 -3.15 11.18
CA PRO A 698 -18.20 -3.15 10.75
C PRO A 698 -17.20 -3.24 11.90
N PHE A 699 -17.66 -3.11 13.15
CA PHE A 699 -16.86 -3.29 14.36
C PHE A 699 -16.80 -4.75 14.86
N TRP A 700 -17.59 -5.67 14.29
CA TRP A 700 -17.69 -7.07 14.76
C TRP A 700 -17.23 -8.09 13.70
N ASP A 701 -16.81 -9.27 14.15
CA ASP A 701 -16.31 -10.37 13.32
C ASP A 701 -16.62 -11.72 14.02
N PRO A 702 -16.90 -12.83 13.31
CA PRO A 702 -16.96 -14.15 13.91
C PRO A 702 -15.63 -14.53 14.60
N VAL A 703 -15.70 -15.41 15.60
CA VAL A 703 -14.55 -15.72 16.45
C VAL A 703 -13.77 -16.92 15.90
N GLU A 704 -12.57 -16.65 15.38
CA GLU A 704 -11.70 -17.64 14.74
C GLU A 704 -10.51 -18.04 15.64
N PRO A 705 -9.94 -19.25 15.49
CA PRO A 705 -8.69 -19.64 16.15
C PRO A 705 -7.54 -18.70 15.79
N LEU A 706 -6.79 -18.22 16.79
CA LEU A 706 -5.67 -17.30 16.59
C LEU A 706 -4.33 -18.03 16.64
N HIS A 707 -3.46 -17.86 15.64
CA HIS A 707 -2.07 -18.32 15.72
C HIS A 707 -1.30 -17.48 16.74
N LEU A 708 -0.92 -18.10 17.87
CA LEU A 708 -0.27 -17.45 19.01
C LEU A 708 1.25 -17.40 18.86
N GLY A 709 1.87 -18.42 18.28
CA GLY A 709 3.33 -18.53 18.15
C GLY A 709 3.77 -19.86 17.55
N SER A 710 5.08 -20.00 17.31
CA SER A 710 5.67 -21.21 16.72
C SER A 710 6.92 -21.67 17.46
N ALA A 711 7.20 -22.97 17.39
CA ALA A 711 8.40 -23.61 17.92
C ALA A 711 9.03 -24.53 16.87
N HIS A 712 10.37 -24.53 16.78
CA HIS A 712 11.13 -25.23 15.73
C HIS A 712 11.93 -26.41 16.32
N LEU A 713 11.63 -27.63 15.89
CA LEU A 713 12.39 -28.85 16.23
C LEU A 713 13.33 -29.23 15.10
N TRP A 714 14.64 -29.08 15.29
CA TRP A 714 15.65 -29.38 14.27
C TRP A 714 15.85 -30.89 14.10
N LEU A 715 15.71 -31.37 12.86
CA LEU A 715 15.58 -32.81 12.57
C LEU A 715 16.92 -33.54 12.39
N HIS A 716 18.04 -32.81 12.46
CA HIS A 716 19.38 -33.32 12.09
C HIS A 716 19.78 -34.60 12.83
N SER A 717 19.42 -34.71 14.12
CA SER A 717 19.66 -35.91 14.94
C SER A 717 19.00 -37.17 14.38
N LEU A 718 17.81 -37.04 13.77
CA LEU A 718 17.01 -38.16 13.27
C LEU A 718 17.65 -38.82 12.05
N ALA A 719 18.45 -38.07 11.26
CA ALA A 719 19.25 -38.62 10.16
C ALA A 719 20.29 -39.65 10.66
N PHE A 720 20.63 -39.63 11.95
CA PHE A 720 21.52 -40.59 12.62
C PHE A 720 20.75 -41.58 13.52
N ARG A 721 19.41 -41.59 13.46
CA ARG A 721 18.51 -42.28 14.41
C ARG A 721 18.70 -41.87 15.89
N ILE A 722 19.20 -40.66 16.14
CA ILE A 722 19.28 -40.09 17.49
C ILE A 722 17.97 -39.36 17.79
N ALA A 723 17.32 -39.71 18.90
CA ALA A 723 16.08 -39.06 19.33
C ALA A 723 16.28 -37.56 19.63
N VAL A 724 15.27 -36.76 19.32
CA VAL A 724 15.15 -35.37 19.73
C VAL A 724 14.27 -35.33 20.98
N ASP A 725 14.76 -34.71 22.06
CA ASP A 725 14.01 -34.48 23.29
C ASP A 725 14.35 -33.08 23.81
N GLU A 726 13.49 -32.10 23.50
CA GLU A 726 13.76 -30.69 23.76
C GLU A 726 12.55 -29.97 24.37
N LEU A 727 12.84 -29.09 25.33
CA LEU A 727 11.90 -28.11 25.86
C LEU A 727 12.12 -26.83 25.07
N VAL A 728 11.19 -26.52 24.16
CA VAL A 728 11.32 -25.47 23.14
C VAL A 728 10.44 -24.28 23.50
N GLU A 729 10.98 -23.08 23.28
CA GLU A 729 10.23 -21.83 23.40
C GLU A 729 9.23 -21.69 22.25
N VAL A 730 7.96 -21.46 22.57
CA VAL A 730 6.93 -21.06 21.60
C VAL A 730 7.00 -19.54 21.47
N VAL A 731 7.66 -19.08 20.41
CA VAL A 731 7.90 -17.65 20.17
C VAL A 731 6.70 -17.06 19.44
N GLY A 732 6.10 -16.02 20.03
CA GLY A 732 5.00 -15.27 19.43
C GLY A 732 5.42 -14.38 18.26
N PRO A 733 4.49 -13.88 17.43
CA PRO A 733 4.81 -13.05 16.26
C PRO A 733 5.64 -11.79 16.58
N GLU A 734 5.51 -11.25 17.79
CA GLU A 734 6.25 -10.09 18.32
C GLU A 734 7.68 -10.44 18.84
N GLY A 735 8.07 -11.72 18.84
CA GLY A 735 9.35 -12.17 19.40
C GLY A 735 9.38 -12.36 20.92
N THR A 736 8.22 -12.58 21.55
CA THR A 736 8.09 -12.84 23.00
C THR A 736 7.71 -14.30 23.28
N GLU A 737 8.20 -14.86 24.40
CA GLU A 737 7.80 -16.17 24.92
C GLU A 737 6.28 -16.20 25.19
N GLU A 738 5.53 -17.05 24.48
CA GLU A 738 4.11 -17.29 24.75
C GLU A 738 3.88 -18.54 25.62
N ALA A 739 4.77 -19.54 25.48
CA ALA A 739 4.79 -20.77 26.25
C ALA A 739 6.11 -21.54 26.10
N MET A 740 6.33 -22.53 26.96
CA MET A 740 7.39 -23.54 26.82
C MET A 740 6.75 -24.91 26.54
N LEU A 741 7.10 -25.51 25.41
CA LEU A 741 6.54 -26.77 24.92
C LEU A 741 7.57 -27.90 25.05
N HIS A 742 7.25 -28.97 25.77
CA HIS A 742 8.06 -30.18 25.79
C HIS A 742 7.64 -31.09 24.64
N ALA A 743 8.55 -31.30 23.69
CA ALA A 743 8.28 -32.06 22.48
C ALA A 743 9.46 -32.99 22.15
N ARG A 744 9.13 -34.20 21.70
CA ARG A 744 10.08 -35.27 21.44
C ARG A 744 9.80 -35.91 20.09
N ILE A 745 10.85 -36.25 19.33
CA ILE A 745 10.75 -37.06 18.12
C ILE A 745 11.69 -38.24 18.29
N VAL A 746 11.11 -39.43 18.44
CA VAL A 746 11.82 -40.64 18.85
C VAL A 746 11.78 -41.67 17.71
N PRO A 747 12.94 -42.01 17.11
CA PRO A 747 13.04 -43.16 16.21
C PRO A 747 12.60 -44.44 16.93
N CYS A 748 11.72 -45.20 16.28
CA CYS A 748 11.10 -46.38 16.87
C CYS A 748 11.14 -47.61 15.94
N SER A 749 10.74 -48.76 16.48
CA SER A 749 10.40 -49.95 15.71
C SER A 749 9.00 -49.80 15.07
N PRO A 750 8.60 -50.70 14.15
CA PRO A 750 7.24 -50.75 13.60
C PRO A 750 6.15 -50.77 14.69
N GLU A 751 6.43 -51.46 15.80
CA GLU A 751 5.55 -51.62 16.97
C GLU A 751 5.54 -50.39 17.90
N GLY A 752 6.23 -49.30 17.54
CA GLY A 752 6.27 -48.05 18.30
C GLY A 752 7.26 -48.03 19.47
N LEU A 753 8.06 -49.08 19.66
CA LEU A 753 9.07 -49.13 20.73
C LEU A 753 10.29 -48.26 20.39
N PRO A 754 10.82 -47.46 21.33
CA PRO A 754 11.97 -46.58 21.05
C PRO A 754 13.24 -47.39 20.74
N LEU A 755 14.01 -46.94 19.74
CA LEU A 755 15.30 -47.55 19.38
C LEU A 755 16.40 -47.26 20.43
N GLY A 756 17.38 -48.16 20.52
CA GLY A 756 18.44 -48.09 21.54
C GLY A 756 19.72 -47.39 21.08
N GLU A 757 20.69 -47.23 21.99
CA GLU A 757 21.99 -46.62 21.66
C GLU A 757 22.81 -47.43 20.61
N ASP A 758 22.45 -48.68 20.36
CA ASP A 758 23.09 -49.53 19.34
C ASP A 758 22.43 -49.45 17.95
N ASP A 759 21.27 -48.81 17.84
CA ASP A 759 20.59 -48.52 16.56
C ASP A 759 21.05 -47.19 15.92
N ILE A 760 21.87 -46.41 16.63
CA ILE A 760 22.42 -45.12 16.18
C ILE A 760 23.37 -45.34 15.00
N LEU A 761 23.14 -44.61 13.91
CA LEU A 761 23.94 -44.67 12.69
C LEU A 761 25.14 -43.73 12.74
N ILE A 762 26.23 -44.12 12.08
CA ILE A 762 27.46 -43.31 11.97
C ILE A 762 27.48 -42.51 10.66
N ASP A 763 27.05 -43.13 9.57
CA ASP A 763 26.83 -42.46 8.27
C ASP A 763 25.32 -42.36 8.01
N PRO A 764 24.75 -41.15 7.87
CA PRO A 764 23.31 -40.97 7.68
C PRO A 764 22.83 -41.50 6.31
N THR A 765 23.73 -41.66 5.33
CA THR A 765 23.39 -42.30 4.04
C THR A 765 23.03 -43.78 4.20
N GLU A 766 23.35 -44.42 5.33
CA GLU A 766 22.88 -45.76 5.66
C GLU A 766 21.35 -45.84 5.85
N LEU A 767 20.61 -44.74 5.98
CA LEU A 767 19.14 -44.79 5.98
C LEU A 767 18.56 -45.10 4.59
N LEU A 768 19.26 -44.72 3.52
CA LEU A 768 18.75 -44.83 2.15
C LEU A 768 18.40 -46.28 1.81
N GLY A 769 17.20 -46.51 1.26
CA GLY A 769 16.71 -47.86 0.97
C GLY A 769 16.03 -48.59 2.14
N LYS A 770 16.05 -48.02 3.37
CA LYS A 770 15.55 -48.68 4.59
C LYS A 770 14.27 -48.04 5.13
N ARG A 771 13.49 -48.84 5.87
CA ARG A 771 12.36 -48.37 6.69
C ARG A 771 12.85 -47.49 7.86
N LEU A 772 12.11 -46.43 8.13
CA LEU A 772 12.31 -45.50 9.25
C LEU A 772 10.95 -45.15 9.86
N ASP A 773 10.77 -45.51 11.13
CA ASP A 773 9.60 -45.14 11.93
C ASP A 773 10.01 -44.07 12.96
N LEU A 774 9.14 -43.06 13.12
CA LEU A 774 9.35 -41.91 14.00
C LEU A 774 8.07 -41.66 14.81
N ASN A 775 8.15 -41.58 16.14
CA ASN A 775 7.06 -41.15 16.99
C ASN A 775 7.27 -39.68 17.43
N LEU A 776 6.36 -38.79 17.03
CA LEU A 776 6.27 -37.42 17.56
C LEU A 776 5.40 -37.45 18.82
N ILE A 777 5.96 -37.00 19.94
CA ILE A 777 5.30 -36.93 21.23
C ILE A 777 5.31 -35.47 21.71
N LEU A 778 4.15 -34.96 22.14
CA LEU A 778 4.00 -33.67 22.83
C LEU A 778 3.47 -33.98 24.23
N ASP A 779 4.34 -33.87 25.24
CA ASP A 779 4.02 -34.29 26.60
C ASP A 779 3.25 -33.19 27.35
N GLN A 780 3.79 -31.97 27.37
CA GLN A 780 3.22 -30.86 28.13
C GLN A 780 3.56 -29.50 27.52
N CYS A 781 2.66 -28.53 27.71
CA CYS A 781 2.91 -27.13 27.44
C CYS A 781 2.77 -26.35 28.75
N CYS A 782 3.64 -25.37 29.00
CA CYS A 782 3.72 -24.64 30.25
C CYS A 782 3.80 -23.13 30.04
N GLY A 783 3.28 -22.36 31.00
CA GLY A 783 3.43 -20.91 31.06
C GLY A 783 2.47 -20.11 30.19
N LEU A 784 1.51 -20.74 29.51
CA LEU A 784 0.62 -20.15 28.49
C LEU A 784 0.11 -18.73 28.81
N ARG A 785 0.74 -17.72 28.20
CA ARG A 785 0.37 -16.30 28.35
C ARG A 785 -1.09 -16.03 27.97
N TRP A 786 -1.50 -16.55 26.81
CA TRP A 786 -2.87 -16.47 26.29
C TRP A 786 -3.97 -16.85 27.30
N VAL A 787 -3.72 -17.88 28.13
CA VAL A 787 -4.68 -18.38 29.14
C VAL A 787 -4.50 -17.67 30.49
N LYS A 788 -3.30 -17.16 30.81
CA LYS A 788 -3.08 -16.26 31.96
C LYS A 788 -3.88 -14.96 31.82
N GLU A 789 -3.99 -14.41 30.61
CA GLU A 789 -4.76 -13.19 30.31
C GLU A 789 -6.27 -13.36 30.56
N LEU A 790 -6.86 -14.50 30.17
CA LEU A 790 -8.28 -14.79 30.37
C LEU A 790 -8.50 -16.30 30.53
N ARG A 791 -8.83 -16.72 31.76
CA ARG A 791 -8.94 -18.14 32.13
C ARG A 791 -10.03 -18.94 31.41
N THR A 792 -10.97 -18.32 30.70
CA THR A 792 -11.99 -19.02 29.90
C THR A 792 -11.47 -19.46 28.52
N ARG A 793 -10.30 -18.99 28.09
CA ARG A 793 -9.67 -19.38 26.82
C ARG A 793 -9.17 -20.82 26.82
N GLY A 794 -8.94 -21.34 25.63
CA GLY A 794 -8.33 -22.64 25.40
C GLY A 794 -7.18 -22.55 24.41
N ILE A 795 -6.53 -23.69 24.19
CA ILE A 795 -5.50 -23.88 23.17
C ILE A 795 -5.68 -25.18 22.41
N GLN A 796 -5.04 -25.23 21.25
CA GLN A 796 -4.82 -26.44 20.47
C GLN A 796 -3.46 -26.29 19.78
N ILE A 797 -2.66 -27.34 19.68
CA ILE A 797 -1.38 -27.29 18.95
C ILE A 797 -1.59 -27.96 17.60
N GLY A 798 -1.29 -27.23 16.53
CA GLY A 798 -1.28 -27.73 15.16
C GLY A 798 0.15 -27.98 14.71
N HIS A 799 0.39 -29.12 14.06
CA HIS A 799 1.59 -29.30 13.26
C HIS A 799 1.29 -28.95 11.80
N VAL A 800 1.87 -27.83 11.34
CA VAL A 800 1.73 -27.36 9.96
C VAL A 800 3.08 -27.47 9.27
N LEU A 801 3.22 -28.51 8.44
CA LEU A 801 4.34 -28.67 7.51
C LEU A 801 4.26 -27.57 6.44
N LEU A 802 4.88 -26.42 6.73
CA LEU A 802 4.89 -25.27 5.83
C LEU A 802 5.69 -25.54 4.56
N THR A 803 4.96 -26.06 3.56
CA THR A 803 4.89 -25.57 2.17
C THR A 803 6.17 -25.48 1.32
N ALA A 804 7.32 -25.91 1.82
CA ALA A 804 8.59 -25.87 1.08
C ALA A 804 8.78 -27.03 0.09
N PHE A 805 8.38 -28.27 0.45
CA PHE A 805 8.41 -29.44 -0.42
C PHE A 805 7.50 -30.57 0.09
N GLN A 806 7.05 -31.45 -0.81
CA GLN A 806 6.38 -32.71 -0.47
C GLN A 806 7.33 -33.61 0.34
N MET A 807 7.04 -33.79 1.63
CA MET A 807 7.81 -34.64 2.56
C MET A 807 6.95 -35.63 3.32
N PHE A 808 5.64 -35.42 3.26
CA PHE A 808 4.56 -36.27 3.73
C PHE A 808 3.50 -36.13 2.64
N ASP A 809 2.88 -37.22 2.15
CA ASP A 809 1.71 -37.15 1.25
C ASP A 809 0.43 -36.75 2.03
N CYS A 810 0.59 -35.91 3.05
CA CYS A 810 -0.42 -35.45 3.98
C CYS A 810 -0.62 -33.96 3.75
N THR A 811 -1.59 -33.60 2.90
CA THR A 811 -1.96 -32.20 2.62
C THR A 811 -2.71 -31.55 3.78
N GLU A 812 -3.28 -32.35 4.68
CA GLU A 812 -4.09 -31.89 5.80
C GLU A 812 -3.22 -31.59 7.04
N PRO A 813 -3.50 -30.48 7.76
CA PRO A 813 -2.89 -30.21 9.05
C PRO A 813 -3.41 -31.18 10.13
N LEU A 814 -2.54 -31.47 11.10
CA LEU A 814 -2.86 -32.34 12.25
C LEU A 814 -2.84 -31.53 13.53
N TYR A 815 -3.83 -31.73 14.38
CA TYR A 815 -4.03 -30.98 15.62
C TYR A 815 -4.14 -31.90 16.84
N THR A 816 -3.65 -31.44 17.99
CA THR A 816 -3.91 -32.07 19.30
C THR A 816 -5.41 -32.03 19.63
N PRO A 817 -5.88 -32.78 20.64
CA PRO A 817 -7.08 -32.43 21.38
C PRO A 817 -7.04 -30.97 21.86
N VAL A 818 -8.22 -30.36 22.00
CA VAL A 818 -8.37 -29.02 22.55
C VAL A 818 -8.29 -29.07 24.08
N VAL A 819 -7.56 -28.13 24.68
CA VAL A 819 -7.50 -27.99 26.14
C VAL A 819 -7.94 -26.59 26.56
N TRP A 820 -8.99 -26.53 27.38
CA TRP A 820 -9.58 -25.29 27.90
C TRP A 820 -9.11 -25.00 29.34
N GLN A 821 -9.05 -23.72 29.72
CA GLN A 821 -8.91 -23.21 31.09
C GLN A 821 -7.64 -23.63 31.87
N CYS A 822 -6.64 -24.24 31.20
CA CYS A 822 -5.39 -24.67 31.82
C CYS A 822 -4.18 -23.88 31.30
N VAL A 823 -3.34 -23.38 32.22
CA VAL A 823 -2.11 -22.62 31.90
C VAL A 823 -0.90 -23.53 31.67
N ASN A 824 -0.92 -24.74 32.25
CA ASN A 824 0.14 -25.75 32.15
C ASN A 824 -0.43 -27.13 31.74
N PRO A 825 -1.10 -27.25 30.57
CA PRO A 825 -1.72 -28.50 30.17
C PRO A 825 -0.70 -29.61 29.91
N GLN A 826 -0.93 -30.78 30.50
CA GLN A 826 -0.46 -32.04 29.92
C GLN A 826 -1.24 -32.27 28.63
N LEU A 827 -0.56 -32.73 27.59
CA LEU A 827 -1.10 -32.91 26.25
C LEU A 827 -1.24 -34.39 25.88
N ASP A 828 -0.35 -35.24 26.41
CA ASP A 828 -0.31 -36.70 26.24
C ASP A 828 -0.49 -37.17 24.78
N PHE A 829 -0.04 -36.35 23.82
CA PHE A 829 -0.29 -36.54 22.39
C PHE A 829 0.89 -37.25 21.74
N SER A 830 0.62 -38.36 21.05
CA SER A 830 1.62 -39.16 20.33
C SER A 830 1.10 -39.56 18.95
N ILE A 831 1.97 -39.48 17.94
CA ILE A 831 1.66 -39.89 16.57
C ILE A 831 2.89 -40.50 15.87
N GLN A 832 2.70 -41.69 15.30
CA GLN A 832 3.72 -42.43 14.57
C GLN A 832 3.64 -42.17 13.06
N PHE A 833 4.80 -41.85 12.48
CA PHE A 833 5.05 -41.68 11.07
C PHE A 833 5.99 -42.80 10.57
N THR A 834 5.75 -43.30 9.36
CA THR A 834 6.51 -44.42 8.78
C THR A 834 6.93 -44.10 7.34
N ALA A 835 8.24 -44.01 7.10
CA ALA A 835 8.82 -44.11 5.76
C ALA A 835 9.14 -45.58 5.49
N LEU A 836 8.47 -46.21 4.52
CA LEU A 836 8.74 -47.62 4.18
C LEU A 836 10.10 -47.81 3.49
N ASN A 837 10.58 -46.78 2.78
CA ASN A 837 11.84 -46.77 2.05
C ASN A 837 12.38 -45.33 1.98
N THR A 838 13.40 -45.02 2.78
CA THR A 838 13.95 -43.65 2.90
C THR A 838 14.63 -43.19 1.63
N SER A 839 14.18 -42.06 1.08
CA SER A 839 14.69 -41.38 -0.10
C SER A 839 15.81 -40.38 0.22
N HIS A 840 16.52 -39.94 -0.83
CA HIS A 840 17.46 -38.83 -0.72
C HIS A 840 16.77 -37.51 -0.31
N THR A 841 15.50 -37.32 -0.66
CA THR A 841 14.72 -36.12 -0.30
C THR A 841 14.44 -36.09 1.20
N LEU A 842 13.94 -37.20 1.76
CA LEU A 842 13.73 -37.38 3.20
C LEU A 842 15.04 -37.18 3.96
N LEU A 843 16.12 -37.84 3.53
CA LEU A 843 17.41 -37.70 4.20
C LEU A 843 17.95 -36.25 4.20
N THR A 844 17.85 -35.55 3.07
CA THR A 844 18.31 -34.15 2.96
C THR A 844 17.46 -33.24 3.84
N TYR A 845 16.14 -33.42 3.87
CA TYR A 845 15.23 -32.63 4.71
C TYR A 845 15.53 -32.81 6.20
N LEU A 846 15.75 -34.06 6.66
CA LEU A 846 16.16 -34.32 8.04
C LEU A 846 17.46 -33.59 8.38
N GLN A 847 18.42 -33.54 7.46
CA GLN A 847 19.72 -32.92 7.69
C GLN A 847 19.70 -31.39 7.73
N SER A 848 18.80 -30.72 7.01
CA SER A 848 18.82 -29.25 6.85
C SER A 848 17.67 -28.48 7.49
N ASN A 849 16.56 -29.14 7.88
CA ASN A 849 15.31 -28.44 8.20
C ASN A 849 14.77 -28.76 9.61
N ALA A 850 13.78 -27.98 10.02
CA ALA A 850 13.01 -28.15 11.26
C ALA A 850 11.54 -28.56 11.01
N VAL A 851 10.97 -29.29 11.96
CA VAL A 851 9.52 -29.38 12.19
C VAL A 851 9.04 -28.09 12.84
N VAL A 852 7.91 -27.52 12.39
CA VAL A 852 7.35 -26.27 12.92
C VAL A 852 6.02 -26.56 13.61
N LEU A 853 6.04 -26.53 14.94
CA LEU A 853 4.86 -26.68 15.78
C LEU A 853 4.22 -25.31 15.97
N GLN A 854 2.91 -25.20 15.71
CA GLN A 854 2.15 -23.95 15.83
C GLN A 854 1.16 -24.02 17.00
N LEU A 855 1.25 -23.05 17.90
CA LEU A 855 0.31 -22.90 19.00
C LEU A 855 -0.87 -22.04 18.56
N TRP A 856 -2.09 -22.57 18.69
CA TRP A 856 -3.33 -21.88 18.37
C TRP A 856 -4.16 -21.61 19.63
N GLY A 857 -4.69 -20.40 19.73
CA GLY A 857 -5.52 -19.92 20.82
C GLY A 857 -7.00 -19.97 20.45
N LEU A 858 -7.80 -20.57 21.33
CA LEU A 858 -9.25 -20.73 21.18
C LEU A 858 -10.00 -19.87 22.21
N GLN A 859 -11.21 -19.47 21.83
CA GLN A 859 -12.05 -18.51 22.54
C GLN A 859 -13.49 -18.99 22.58
N GLU A 860 -14.29 -18.51 23.54
CA GLU A 860 -15.71 -18.82 23.61
C GLU A 860 -16.42 -18.37 22.32
N GLY A 861 -17.01 -19.34 21.60
CA GLY A 861 -17.59 -19.17 20.26
C GLY A 861 -16.76 -19.72 19.09
N CYS A 862 -15.49 -20.09 19.29
CA CYS A 862 -14.71 -20.81 18.28
C CYS A 862 -15.28 -22.20 17.99
N SER A 863 -15.10 -22.67 16.75
CA SER A 863 -15.17 -24.11 16.42
C SER A 863 -13.79 -24.76 16.63
N ASP A 864 -13.77 -25.99 17.13
CA ASP A 864 -12.54 -26.79 17.27
C ASP A 864 -11.91 -27.06 15.90
N MET A 865 -10.57 -27.03 15.79
CA MET A 865 -9.90 -27.38 14.54
C MET A 865 -9.85 -28.90 14.38
N THR A 866 -10.43 -29.41 13.30
CA THR A 866 -10.55 -30.84 13.04
C THR A 866 -9.43 -31.34 12.12
N SER A 867 -8.90 -32.52 12.40
CA SER A 867 -7.89 -33.18 11.58
C SER A 867 -8.56 -34.12 10.57
N CYS A 868 -8.45 -33.83 9.27
CA CYS A 868 -9.05 -34.62 8.19
C CYS A 868 -8.30 -35.93 7.89
N LEU A 869 -8.25 -36.84 8.87
CA LEU A 869 -7.54 -38.13 8.79
C LEU A 869 -8.06 -39.11 7.72
N TYR A 870 -9.12 -38.77 6.97
CA TYR A 870 -9.70 -39.58 5.90
C TYR A 870 -8.92 -39.53 4.57
N SER A 871 -8.16 -38.46 4.31
CA SER A 871 -7.34 -38.32 3.09
C SER A 871 -5.89 -38.75 3.26
N VAL A 872 -5.45 -39.02 4.49
CA VAL A 872 -4.06 -39.36 4.83
C VAL A 872 -3.78 -40.83 4.55
N LYS A 873 -2.79 -41.12 3.68
CA LYS A 873 -2.31 -42.50 3.43
C LYS A 873 -1.78 -43.09 4.75
N LYS A 874 -2.27 -44.29 5.12
CA LYS A 874 -1.81 -45.04 6.30
C LYS A 874 -1.22 -46.38 5.93
N SER A 875 -0.29 -46.87 6.74
CA SER A 875 0.26 -48.23 6.62
C SER A 875 -0.78 -49.27 7.09
N PRO A 876 -0.64 -50.57 6.71
CA PRO A 876 -1.45 -51.66 7.25
C PRO A 876 -1.42 -51.77 8.79
N GLU A 877 -0.39 -51.22 9.42
CA GLU A 877 -0.19 -51.20 10.88
C GLU A 877 -0.85 -49.96 11.55
N ASN A 878 -1.54 -49.10 10.78
CA ASN A 878 -2.19 -47.82 11.16
C ASN A 878 -1.33 -46.54 11.38
N PRO A 879 0.03 -46.48 11.28
CA PRO A 879 0.76 -45.21 11.30
C PRO A 879 0.61 -44.42 9.99
N VAL A 880 0.95 -43.14 10.03
CA VAL A 880 0.90 -42.23 8.85
C VAL A 880 2.06 -42.54 7.91
N LEU A 881 1.76 -42.76 6.62
CA LEU A 881 2.79 -42.99 5.61
C LEU A 881 3.44 -41.67 5.17
N ILE A 882 4.76 -41.71 5.03
CA ILE A 882 5.59 -40.61 4.53
C ILE A 882 6.52 -41.15 3.44
N ASP A 883 7.07 -40.28 2.59
CA ASP A 883 8.03 -40.66 1.53
C ASP A 883 7.46 -41.72 0.53
N THR A 884 6.17 -41.62 0.21
CA THR A 884 5.46 -42.55 -0.69
C THR A 884 5.74 -42.26 -2.16
N ALA A 885 6.45 -43.18 -2.83
CA ALA A 885 7.14 -42.95 -4.11
C ALA A 885 6.26 -42.86 -5.39
N GLU A 886 4.97 -42.52 -5.31
CA GLU A 886 4.04 -42.64 -6.44
C GLU A 886 4.04 -41.44 -7.41
N ASP A 887 4.39 -40.23 -6.97
CA ASP A 887 4.26 -38.98 -7.77
C ASP A 887 5.45 -38.66 -8.70
N CYS A 888 6.43 -39.57 -8.83
CA CYS A 888 7.70 -39.30 -9.53
C CYS A 888 7.60 -39.25 -11.07
N GLU A 889 6.60 -39.84 -11.73
CA GLU A 889 6.55 -39.82 -13.21
C GLU A 889 6.13 -38.46 -13.79
N HIS A 890 5.33 -37.67 -13.07
CA HIS A 890 4.86 -36.36 -13.55
C HIS A 890 5.82 -35.21 -13.22
N THR A 891 6.45 -35.22 -12.04
CA THR A 891 7.39 -34.17 -11.61
C THR A 891 8.71 -34.21 -12.37
N VAL A 892 9.23 -35.39 -12.74
CA VAL A 892 10.51 -35.53 -13.47
C VAL A 892 10.49 -34.82 -14.84
N ARG A 893 9.31 -34.71 -15.50
CA ARG A 893 9.20 -33.94 -16.76
C ARG A 893 9.27 -32.41 -16.57
N ALA A 894 9.03 -31.88 -15.38
CA ALA A 894 9.15 -30.45 -15.10
C ALA A 894 10.62 -30.01 -14.88
N TYR A 895 11.44 -30.87 -14.28
CA TYR A 895 12.85 -30.56 -13.97
C TYR A 895 13.82 -30.83 -15.14
N LEU A 896 13.40 -31.55 -16.18
CA LEU A 896 14.20 -31.84 -17.37
C LEU A 896 14.27 -30.68 -18.40
N HIS A 897 14.30 -29.43 -17.94
CA HIS A 897 14.77 -28.31 -18.76
C HIS A 897 16.20 -27.90 -18.34
N PRO A 898 17.25 -28.24 -19.12
CA PRO A 898 18.65 -28.11 -18.69
C PRO A 898 19.04 -26.71 -18.22
N SER A 899 18.39 -25.65 -18.72
CA SER A 899 18.64 -24.27 -18.30
C SER A 899 18.28 -23.99 -16.84
N VAL A 900 17.28 -24.66 -16.27
CA VAL A 900 16.87 -24.44 -14.87
C VAL A 900 17.87 -25.10 -13.94
N CYS A 901 18.22 -26.36 -14.22
CA CYS A 901 19.25 -27.09 -13.49
C CYS A 901 20.62 -26.39 -13.59
N LEU A 902 21.00 -25.88 -14.78
CA LEU A 902 22.19 -25.05 -14.96
C LEU A 902 22.14 -23.70 -14.22
N ARG A 903 20.96 -23.09 -14.02
CA ARG A 903 20.84 -21.81 -13.31
C ARG A 903 20.97 -22.00 -11.80
N VAL A 904 20.28 -23.00 -11.24
CA VAL A 904 20.45 -23.39 -9.82
C VAL A 904 21.90 -23.79 -9.57
N LEU A 905 22.50 -24.64 -10.42
CA LEU A 905 23.92 -25.00 -10.30
C LEU A 905 24.87 -23.79 -10.48
N HIS A 906 24.47 -22.71 -11.18
CA HIS A 906 25.24 -21.46 -11.23
C HIS A 906 25.06 -20.60 -9.98
N GLU A 907 23.83 -20.51 -9.46
CA GLU A 907 23.51 -19.80 -8.22
C GLU A 907 24.23 -20.47 -7.03
N ASP A 908 24.23 -21.80 -6.97
CA ASP A 908 25.02 -22.62 -6.05
C ASP A 908 26.54 -22.45 -6.26
N LEU A 909 27.03 -22.36 -7.52
CA LEU A 909 28.45 -22.11 -7.79
C LEU A 909 28.88 -20.71 -7.39
N GLU A 910 28.05 -19.69 -7.58
CA GLU A 910 28.34 -18.33 -7.13
C GLU A 910 28.23 -18.22 -5.60
N GLN A 911 27.29 -18.90 -4.94
CA GLN A 911 27.32 -19.04 -3.48
C GLN A 911 28.60 -19.75 -3.04
N LEU A 912 28.94 -20.92 -3.58
CA LEU A 912 30.16 -21.65 -3.22
C LEU A 912 31.44 -20.88 -3.55
N LYS A 913 31.46 -20.03 -4.58
CA LYS A 913 32.55 -19.07 -4.87
C LYS A 913 32.61 -17.97 -3.83
N ASN A 914 31.48 -17.38 -3.44
CA ASN A 914 31.41 -16.32 -2.44
C ASN A 914 31.76 -16.83 -1.04
N THR A 915 31.27 -18.01 -0.64
CA THR A 915 31.70 -18.70 0.58
C THR A 915 33.16 -19.12 0.49
N ASN A 916 33.68 -19.56 -0.68
CA ASN A 916 35.12 -19.74 -0.87
C ASN A 916 35.90 -18.42 -0.78
N ALA A 917 35.36 -17.30 -1.24
CA ALA A 917 36.04 -16.00 -1.19
C ALA A 917 36.08 -15.47 0.25
N ALA A 918 35.00 -15.63 1.01
CA ALA A 918 34.95 -15.37 2.43
C ALA A 918 35.93 -16.28 3.20
N LEU A 919 35.83 -17.61 3.02
CA LEU A 919 36.72 -18.59 3.65
C LEU A 919 38.19 -18.43 3.21
N ARG A 920 38.47 -17.96 1.98
CA ARG A 920 39.85 -17.62 1.56
C ARG A 920 40.34 -16.37 2.24
N LYS A 921 39.54 -15.30 2.29
CA LYS A 921 39.87 -14.06 3.00
C LYS A 921 40.10 -14.32 4.49
N GLU A 922 39.28 -15.18 5.09
CA GLU A 922 39.42 -15.68 6.46
C GLU A 922 40.68 -16.54 6.63
N ASN A 923 40.94 -17.50 5.72
CA ASN A 923 42.18 -18.28 5.69
C ASN A 923 43.41 -17.40 5.49
N ASP A 924 43.33 -16.30 4.74
CA ASP A 924 44.43 -15.39 4.49
C ASP A 924 44.68 -14.48 5.72
N THR A 925 43.65 -14.04 6.44
CA THR A 925 43.82 -13.45 7.79
C THR A 925 44.35 -14.45 8.82
N LEU A 926 43.92 -15.71 8.77
CA LEU A 926 44.46 -16.79 9.61
C LEU A 926 45.91 -17.11 9.23
N ARG A 927 46.31 -16.98 7.95
CA ARG A 927 47.70 -17.10 7.49
C ARG A 927 48.55 -15.92 7.94
N GLU A 928 48.04 -14.69 7.95
CA GLU A 928 48.75 -13.56 8.58
C GLU A 928 48.96 -13.82 10.07
N GLN A 929 47.95 -14.34 10.77
CA GLN A 929 48.05 -14.75 12.18
C GLN A 929 48.97 -15.96 12.42
N LEU A 930 49.13 -16.86 11.45
CA LEU A 930 50.04 -18.01 11.55
C LEU A 930 51.50 -17.64 11.18
N ASN A 931 51.68 -16.75 10.20
CA ASN A 931 52.99 -16.28 9.74
C ASN A 931 53.72 -15.43 10.80
N THR A 932 53.00 -14.82 11.75
CA THR A 932 53.60 -14.17 12.92
C THR A 932 54.03 -15.16 14.02
N HIS A 933 53.73 -16.46 13.88
CA HIS A 933 53.95 -17.48 14.93
C HIS A 933 54.72 -18.73 14.49
N THR A 934 55.21 -18.85 13.24
CA THR A 934 55.96 -20.07 12.83
C THR A 934 57.18 -19.82 11.92
N ARG A 935 58.20 -19.13 12.44
CA ARG A 935 59.58 -19.34 11.97
C ARG A 935 60.18 -20.57 12.66
N HIS A 936 60.04 -21.77 12.07
CA HIS A 936 61.00 -22.92 12.11
C HIS A 936 60.34 -24.23 11.61
N GLY A 937 61.03 -24.99 10.72
CA GLY A 937 60.83 -26.45 10.57
C GLY A 937 60.31 -26.99 9.22
N MET A 938 61.14 -27.81 8.54
CA MET A 938 60.91 -28.49 7.24
C MET A 938 61.70 -29.83 7.28
N GLU A 939 61.50 -30.91 6.51
CA GLU A 939 60.57 -31.33 5.42
C GLU A 939 60.59 -32.91 5.37
N SER A 940 60.01 -33.74 4.47
CA SER A 940 59.21 -33.63 3.22
C SER A 940 58.39 -34.94 2.96
N ALA A 941 57.85 -35.04 1.73
CA ALA A 941 57.61 -36.19 0.83
C ALA A 941 58.21 -37.60 1.14
N ARG A 942 57.72 -38.73 0.56
CA ARG A 942 56.54 -39.12 -0.28
C ARG A 942 56.53 -40.67 -0.43
N GLY A 943 55.37 -41.35 -0.47
CA GLY A 943 55.32 -42.78 -0.89
C GLY A 943 53.93 -43.48 -0.85
N ARG A 944 53.54 -44.14 -1.95
CA ARG A 944 52.32 -45.02 -2.08
C ARG A 944 52.60 -46.40 -1.43
N ARG A 945 51.66 -47.27 -0.99
CA ARG A 945 50.28 -47.59 -1.44
C ARG A 945 49.53 -48.48 -0.37
N ARG A 946 48.29 -48.89 -0.68
CA ARG A 946 47.36 -49.84 0.01
C ARG A 946 48.04 -51.14 0.56
N SER A 947 47.53 -51.87 1.57
CA SER A 947 46.22 -51.86 2.28
C SER A 947 46.26 -52.54 3.68
N LEU A 948 45.62 -51.95 4.72
CA LEU A 948 45.32 -52.64 6.01
C LEU A 948 44.30 -51.86 6.91
N LYS A 949 43.33 -51.17 6.29
CA LYS A 949 42.67 -49.99 6.90
C LYS A 949 41.62 -50.25 8.01
N SER A 950 41.03 -51.45 8.09
CA SER A 950 39.84 -51.72 8.92
C SER A 950 40.07 -51.73 10.45
N SER A 951 41.31 -51.91 10.92
CA SER A 951 41.58 -52.06 12.36
C SER A 951 41.53 -50.75 13.16
N CYS A 952 42.12 -49.66 12.66
CA CYS A 952 42.25 -48.41 13.44
C CYS A 952 41.11 -47.42 13.18
N ASP A 953 40.48 -47.46 12.01
CA ASP A 953 39.35 -46.58 11.71
C ASP A 953 38.10 -47.03 12.51
N ALA A 954 37.97 -48.32 12.83
CA ALA A 954 36.97 -48.85 13.78
C ALA A 954 37.28 -48.56 15.26
N GLU A 955 38.57 -48.42 15.64
CA GLU A 955 38.95 -47.92 16.96
C GLU A 955 38.58 -46.43 17.10
N PHE A 956 38.79 -45.64 16.04
CA PHE A 956 38.41 -44.23 15.98
C PHE A 956 36.90 -44.00 15.99
N ALA A 957 36.12 -44.85 15.31
CA ALA A 957 34.66 -44.82 15.38
C ALA A 957 34.12 -45.08 16.80
N ARG A 958 34.75 -46.00 17.57
CA ARG A 958 34.39 -46.23 18.98
C ARG A 958 34.74 -45.03 19.88
N ALA A 959 35.92 -44.43 19.70
CA ALA A 959 36.31 -43.22 20.41
C ALA A 959 35.31 -42.07 20.16
N LEU A 960 34.82 -41.94 18.92
CA LEU A 960 33.75 -40.99 18.60
C LEU A 960 32.39 -41.35 19.23
N LYS A 961 31.95 -42.63 19.23
CA LYS A 961 30.70 -43.04 19.91
C LYS A 961 30.74 -42.70 21.40
N VAL A 962 31.87 -42.98 22.07
CA VAL A 962 32.09 -42.61 23.49
C VAL A 962 32.06 -41.09 23.68
N PHE A 963 32.83 -40.34 22.88
CA PHE A 963 32.88 -38.87 22.98
C PHE A 963 31.50 -38.21 22.75
N TYR A 964 30.72 -38.66 21.76
CA TYR A 964 29.38 -38.12 21.52
C TYR A 964 28.41 -38.46 22.68
N HIS A 965 28.46 -39.67 23.24
CA HIS A 965 27.69 -40.02 24.44
C HIS A 965 28.08 -39.16 25.65
N SER A 966 29.38 -38.93 25.89
CA SER A 966 29.83 -37.99 26.95
C SER A 966 29.40 -36.55 26.68
N MET A 967 29.42 -36.09 25.42
CA MET A 967 28.91 -34.77 25.03
C MET A 967 27.39 -34.63 25.25
N THR A 968 26.60 -35.70 25.23
CA THR A 968 25.19 -35.67 25.64
C THR A 968 25.05 -35.32 27.13
N SER A 969 25.90 -35.87 28.00
CA SER A 969 25.94 -35.51 29.43
C SER A 969 26.34 -34.04 29.63
N VAL A 970 27.37 -33.57 28.92
CA VAL A 970 27.80 -32.16 28.93
C VAL A 970 26.70 -31.22 28.39
N ARG A 971 25.94 -31.63 27.35
CA ARG A 971 24.76 -30.90 26.86
C ARG A 971 23.64 -30.86 27.90
N ALA A 972 23.44 -31.94 28.67
CA ALA A 972 22.47 -31.96 29.77
C ALA A 972 22.89 -31.06 30.94
N GLN A 973 24.19 -30.95 31.26
CA GLN A 973 24.69 -29.96 32.23
C GLN A 973 24.51 -28.52 31.74
N LEU A 974 24.81 -28.24 30.46
CA LEU A 974 24.56 -26.94 29.84
C LEU A 974 23.06 -26.57 29.84
N GLN A 975 22.18 -27.56 29.67
CA GLN A 975 20.73 -27.37 29.84
C GLN A 975 20.35 -27.08 31.31
N ARG A 976 20.95 -27.76 32.31
CA ARG A 976 20.73 -27.40 33.74
C ARG A 976 21.14 -25.96 34.05
N LEU A 977 22.30 -25.53 33.53
CA LEU A 977 22.79 -24.14 33.62
C LEU A 977 21.81 -23.13 32.99
N ARG A 978 21.22 -23.46 31.83
CA ARG A 978 20.18 -22.63 31.18
C ARG A 978 18.82 -22.66 31.90
N ARG A 979 18.54 -23.69 32.71
CA ARG A 979 17.27 -23.87 33.44
C ARG A 979 17.24 -23.17 34.80
N HIS A 980 18.39 -22.83 35.40
CA HIS A 980 18.41 -21.99 36.60
C HIS A 980 18.20 -20.51 36.22
N ARG A 981 17.19 -19.90 36.85
CA ARG A 981 16.91 -18.45 36.90
C ARG A 981 16.49 -18.11 38.34
N PRO A 982 16.69 -16.86 38.82
CA PRO A 982 16.22 -16.49 40.15
C PRO A 982 14.69 -16.38 40.13
N SER A 983 14.04 -16.70 41.26
CA SER A 983 12.63 -16.37 41.44
C SER A 983 12.46 -14.88 41.73
N GLU A 984 11.32 -14.29 41.34
CA GLU A 984 11.07 -12.84 41.40
C GLU A 984 10.97 -12.28 42.83
N GLU A 985 10.83 -13.15 43.85
CA GLU A 985 10.61 -12.78 45.27
C GLU A 985 11.89 -12.86 46.15
N VAL A 986 13.10 -12.93 45.56
CA VAL A 986 14.32 -13.30 46.30
C VAL A 986 15.18 -12.09 46.72
N ASP A 987 15.37 -11.95 48.04
CA ASP A 987 16.28 -10.97 48.66
C ASP A 987 17.74 -11.08 48.18
N LEU A 988 18.49 -9.98 48.32
CA LEU A 988 19.93 -9.85 48.00
C LEU A 988 20.80 -11.03 48.49
N GLN A 989 20.45 -11.65 49.62
CA GLN A 989 21.18 -12.77 50.18
C GLN A 989 20.94 -14.08 49.41
N GLY A 990 19.72 -14.34 48.94
CA GLY A 990 19.41 -15.49 48.08
C GLY A 990 19.97 -15.33 46.67
N LEU A 991 19.96 -14.10 46.13
CA LEU A 991 20.58 -13.77 44.85
C LEU A 991 22.11 -14.03 44.86
N ARG A 992 22.76 -13.90 46.03
CA ARG A 992 24.16 -14.27 46.22
C ARG A 992 24.39 -15.78 46.22
N PHE A 993 23.58 -16.56 46.94
CA PHE A 993 23.64 -18.03 46.90
C PHE A 993 23.44 -18.55 45.47
N PHE A 994 22.48 -17.97 44.74
CA PHE A 994 22.23 -18.26 43.33
C PHE A 994 23.47 -17.99 42.45
N MET A 995 24.19 -16.88 42.66
CA MET A 995 25.45 -16.61 41.94
C MET A 995 26.57 -17.59 42.30
N ASP A 996 26.72 -17.97 43.56
CA ASP A 996 27.73 -18.95 43.99
C ASP A 996 27.43 -20.36 43.42
N GLU A 997 26.15 -20.77 43.40
CA GLU A 997 25.69 -22.03 42.80
C GLU A 997 25.88 -22.04 41.27
N HIS A 998 25.53 -20.95 40.57
CA HIS A 998 25.85 -20.80 39.14
C HIS A 998 27.35 -20.88 38.85
N THR A 999 28.18 -20.29 39.71
CA THR A 999 29.64 -20.34 39.58
C THR A 999 30.16 -21.76 39.75
N HIS A 1000 29.59 -22.53 40.69
CA HIS A 1000 29.88 -23.96 40.85
C HIS A 1000 29.47 -24.77 39.62
N LEU A 1001 28.24 -24.60 39.12
CA LEU A 1001 27.72 -25.32 37.95
C LEU A 1001 28.50 -25.01 36.67
N LEU A 1002 28.91 -23.75 36.45
CA LEU A 1002 29.78 -23.35 35.33
C LEU A 1002 31.15 -24.02 35.41
N LYS A 1003 31.72 -24.10 36.62
CA LYS A 1003 33.00 -24.76 36.86
C LYS A 1003 32.92 -26.26 36.60
N GLU A 1004 31.90 -26.93 37.11
CA GLU A 1004 31.68 -28.38 36.90
C GLU A 1004 31.50 -28.71 35.42
N PHE A 1005 30.69 -27.92 34.70
CA PHE A 1005 30.53 -28.03 33.24
C PHE A 1005 31.87 -27.86 32.50
N SER A 1006 32.69 -26.89 32.91
CA SER A 1006 34.01 -26.65 32.30
C SER A 1006 34.95 -27.84 32.55
N GLU A 1007 35.01 -28.36 33.77
CA GLU A 1007 35.83 -29.53 34.12
C GLU A 1007 35.38 -30.79 33.37
N GLN A 1008 34.07 -31.04 33.21
CA GLN A 1008 33.57 -32.16 32.42
C GLN A 1008 33.85 -32.00 30.92
N LEU A 1009 33.68 -30.80 30.35
CA LEU A 1009 34.00 -30.53 28.95
C LEU A 1009 35.51 -30.71 28.68
N GLU A 1010 36.38 -30.22 29.56
CA GLU A 1010 37.82 -30.45 29.46
C GLU A 1010 38.19 -31.93 29.58
N GLN A 1011 37.55 -32.68 30.49
CA GLN A 1011 37.75 -34.13 30.61
C GLN A 1011 37.32 -34.87 29.33
N CYS A 1012 36.16 -34.57 28.75
CA CYS A 1012 35.68 -35.18 27.50
C CYS A 1012 36.65 -34.90 26.33
N VAL A 1013 37.09 -33.65 26.19
CA VAL A 1013 38.05 -33.25 25.15
C VAL A 1013 39.44 -33.84 25.39
N CYS A 1014 39.87 -34.00 26.64
CA CYS A 1014 41.14 -34.64 26.98
C CYS A 1014 41.10 -36.16 26.74
N ALA A 1015 40.00 -36.84 27.08
CA ALA A 1015 39.80 -38.25 26.79
C ALA A 1015 39.87 -38.50 25.27
N LEU A 1016 39.10 -37.76 24.46
CA LEU A 1016 39.16 -37.86 23.00
C LEU A 1016 40.58 -37.55 22.47
N LYS A 1017 41.25 -36.51 22.97
CA LYS A 1017 42.66 -36.22 22.59
C LYS A 1017 43.60 -37.38 22.92
N GLN A 1018 43.43 -38.04 24.06
CA GLN A 1018 44.26 -39.17 24.47
C GLN A 1018 43.97 -40.42 23.65
N GLU A 1019 42.70 -40.77 23.40
CA GLU A 1019 42.32 -41.91 22.56
C GLU A 1019 42.75 -41.71 21.11
N VAL A 1020 42.52 -40.52 20.54
CA VAL A 1020 42.97 -40.19 19.19
C VAL A 1020 44.50 -40.19 19.11
N ALA A 1021 45.22 -39.67 20.11
CA ALA A 1021 46.67 -39.76 20.18
C ALA A 1021 47.17 -41.22 20.30
N ALA A 1022 46.48 -42.06 21.06
CA ALA A 1022 46.80 -43.49 21.18
C ALA A 1022 46.56 -44.23 19.87
N ILE A 1023 45.43 -43.98 19.19
CA ILE A 1023 45.12 -44.54 17.87
C ILE A 1023 46.15 -44.04 16.83
N VAL A 1024 46.55 -42.77 16.87
CA VAL A 1024 47.60 -42.21 16.00
C VAL A 1024 48.98 -42.82 16.30
N ARG A 1025 49.35 -43.06 17.56
CA ARG A 1025 50.57 -43.82 17.93
C ARG A 1025 50.51 -45.24 17.40
N LYS A 1026 49.44 -45.98 17.70
CA LYS A 1026 49.20 -47.36 17.25
C LYS A 1026 49.20 -47.49 15.72
N LYS A 1027 48.73 -46.45 15.01
CA LYS A 1027 48.76 -46.32 13.53
C LYS A 1027 50.17 -45.97 13.01
N ARG A 1028 50.96 -45.17 13.73
CA ARG A 1028 52.40 -44.96 13.47
C ARG A 1028 53.22 -46.22 13.73
N GLU A 1029 52.99 -46.94 14.82
CA GLU A 1029 53.68 -48.19 15.20
C GLU A 1029 53.36 -49.32 14.21
N LYS A 1030 52.10 -49.45 13.77
CA LYS A 1030 51.71 -50.32 12.65
C LYS A 1030 52.25 -49.87 11.28
N SER A 1031 52.76 -48.64 11.16
CA SER A 1031 53.47 -48.17 9.96
C SER A 1031 54.98 -48.37 10.07
N ALA A 1032 55.55 -48.27 11.28
CA ALA A 1032 56.97 -48.46 11.58
C ALA A 1032 57.38 -49.93 11.73
N THR A 1033 56.43 -50.85 11.89
CA THR A 1033 56.66 -52.30 11.78
C THR A 1033 56.65 -52.79 10.32
N TRP A 1034 56.42 -51.90 9.35
CA TRP A 1034 56.49 -52.12 7.90
C TRP A 1034 57.46 -51.11 7.22
N SER A 1035 58.56 -50.78 7.91
CA SER A 1035 59.75 -50.08 7.40
C SER A 1035 61.00 -50.91 7.65
#